data_AF-A0A7C3KDP4-F1
#
_entry.id   AF-A0A7C3KDP4-F1
#
_cell.length_a   1.000
_cell.length_b   1.000
_cell.length_c   1.000
_cell.angle_alpha   90.00
_cell.angle_beta   90.00
_cell.angle_gamma   90.00
#
_symmetry.space_group_name_H-M   'P 1'
#
loop_
_entity.id
_entity.type
_entity.pdbx_description
1 polymer ?
#
loop_
_entity_poly.entity_id
_entity_poly.type
_entity_poly.pdbx_seq_one_letter_code
_entity_poly.pdbx_strand_id
1 'polypeptide(L)'
;MVHEPGQTMFLTALVTGVTLSSFATFSPAAIAQVIPDQTLGVERSIVNLGLPSEQGLIDRIDGGAIRGSNLFHSFSELNVNPGQRVYFANPATIHNIISRVTGNNVSNIDGTLGVLGNANLFLINPNGIVFGPNAQLDIRGSFFASTGDRLAFSNGYAFSTTDPTAPPLLAITAPLGLTTWLPNRGTVTNTGNLSVGGDLTLVGQNLNLQGQLQSGQNLNLLAANSLTIRDSATSRFLASAGDSVLLQGNQRLDIAALNNSNSGLFSGGEMVLRSDAAIVTDAYFSVGGNFRTERLDRSPGSVISVDDPVFEVGGDFAIADYTGASLQIFAGGSVTIPGTVTINAAGGPFNDGTVTLSNGTPLTLAGTTQPTLDIRAGTTGFVGTPTPGTPSGANITIGSIINNGGLVFLTNQFAPNSALAGDIQADQIDTSNLTGGGSVIIDSRGKITTSFINTSGSDTTPAGEITLLAKGDILLPFVPTPTFIVADGSRSGPITLISQTAIIQEFAPFGTPGAALSTIQAINYGAEAGGDVTLSAPNLVLGGNIFPVGTLGTGSSGNIRLTADTLTSSLATIATATFGPGDAGELIVKARTVSLDYAFFGSANASDSGKRGGNVTVEADSITGTTGSQIASLALGFGDAGDVTIKAQTISLSGFTPGDLNPIFQNSAIISSAQPGSEGNSGKITITTGKLTLSDGAAVATSSFGVGNAGDILINASELVSIDGAVFVDFAVPPDVQPSGITSELFTGAIGKGGNITINTAVLQATNGGTITALSDGDGDAGSITINATQSVLFDGVASFAAIGQRDRISQATVVTEANSTGNGGTLTVTAPNLTLTNGGQLNAETRGAGKAGNVVLDITQTLAAEGVGSGIFASTTVGSTGDGGSILIKKPEKVTLQNKAAIAVNSQGSGTAGNLSIESSNLVLQNQSTITAETVSNTGGDITLQIDDVIVMRDNSRISTSAGTAGAGGDGGNITINTQFLVAEPTENSDITANAFTGRGGRVDITAEGIFGFFVLSRSQLEAALGTSDPSLLNPAFLPTSDITAISQVNPNLNGEVVIRSPNPDPSRGALPLPPEIVDASRLIARDCSAGGAIAQRLGSLIVTGQGGLPPSPSDQLRGNSLLIGWENLPGVSSKAQPSSNVAQTPQLPVQLVEVQALSQRSDGQVVLVAHDSTGSNQEFWNRPPTCRPTPP
;
A
#
# COMPACT_ATOMS: atom_id res chain seq x y z
N MET A 1 51.22 35.24 14.81
CA MET A 1 52.01 36.48 14.68
C MET A 1 52.59 36.78 16.06
N VAL A 2 53.93 36.79 16.23
CA VAL A 2 54.73 37.46 17.30
C VAL A 2 54.23 37.32 18.77
N HIS A 3 54.94 36.73 19.75
CA HIS A 3 56.39 36.74 20.04
C HIS A 3 56.87 35.47 20.82
N GLU A 4 58.09 35.00 20.51
CA GLU A 4 58.96 34.11 21.33
C GLU A 4 59.59 34.85 22.55
N PRO A 5 60.58 34.31 23.33
CA PRO A 5 61.19 32.95 23.45
C PRO A 5 61.22 32.43 24.92
N GLY A 6 61.80 31.28 25.31
CA GLY A 6 62.41 30.16 24.57
C GLY A 6 63.33 29.30 25.45
N GLN A 7 63.54 28.02 25.06
CA GLN A 7 64.75 27.17 25.21
C GLN A 7 65.31 26.89 26.64
N THR A 8 66.11 25.86 26.99
CA THR A 8 66.95 24.79 26.36
C THR A 8 67.15 23.66 27.40
N MET A 9 67.63 22.41 27.16
CA MET A 9 67.64 21.46 26.02
C MET A 9 68.19 20.08 26.51
N PHE A 10 67.68 18.94 26.00
CA PHE A 10 68.34 17.60 25.93
C PHE A 10 68.67 16.82 27.25
N LEU A 11 69.12 15.55 27.25
CA LEU A 11 68.72 14.30 26.54
C LEU A 11 69.54 13.11 27.11
N THR A 12 68.89 11.97 27.42
CA THR A 12 69.42 10.57 27.47
C THR A 12 70.72 10.15 28.22
N ALA A 13 70.54 9.11 29.04
CA ALA A 13 71.28 7.82 29.09
C ALA A 13 72.51 7.60 30.02
N LEU A 14 72.28 6.69 30.98
CA LEU A 14 73.09 5.52 31.41
C LEU A 14 74.63 5.63 31.57
N VAL A 15 75.14 5.25 32.75
CA VAL A 15 75.87 3.97 32.98
C VAL A 15 76.12 3.74 34.48
N THR A 16 76.19 2.47 34.88
CA THR A 16 76.36 1.93 36.24
C THR A 16 77.76 2.10 36.85
N GLY A 17 77.84 2.24 38.18
CA GLY A 17 79.08 2.09 38.96
C GLY A 17 78.81 1.68 40.42
N VAL A 18 79.34 0.53 40.85
CA VAL A 18 79.11 -0.09 42.17
C VAL A 18 80.25 0.24 43.14
N THR A 19 79.96 0.51 44.43
CA THR A 19 80.54 -0.21 45.59
C THR A 19 80.07 0.29 46.97
N LEU A 20 80.14 -0.60 47.95
CA LEU A 20 79.70 -0.47 49.35
C LEU A 20 80.38 0.65 50.13
N SER A 21 79.65 1.29 51.04
CA SER A 21 80.08 1.37 52.45
C SER A 21 78.90 1.53 53.40
N SER A 22 78.98 0.85 54.54
CA SER A 22 77.92 0.72 55.54
C SER A 22 77.97 1.82 56.59
N PHE A 23 76.84 2.50 56.83
CA PHE A 23 76.56 3.18 58.09
C PHE A 23 75.18 2.79 58.60
N ALA A 24 75.15 2.11 59.75
CA ALA A 24 73.91 1.79 60.44
C ALA A 24 73.45 2.99 61.29
N THR A 25 72.50 3.77 60.79
CA THR A 25 71.74 4.71 61.62
C THR A 25 70.51 3.99 62.17
N PHE A 26 70.55 3.66 63.47
CA PHE A 26 69.37 3.23 64.21
C PHE A 26 68.35 4.38 64.28
N SER A 27 67.33 4.35 63.44
CA SER A 27 66.08 5.06 63.71
C SER A 27 65.37 4.34 64.86
N PRO A 28 64.85 5.05 65.88
CA PRO A 28 64.10 4.41 66.95
C PRO A 28 62.82 3.77 66.41
N ALA A 29 62.48 2.58 66.89
CA ALA A 29 61.22 1.94 66.57
C ALA A 29 60.05 2.84 67.03
N ALA A 30 59.11 3.14 66.13
CA ALA A 30 57.89 3.85 66.47
C ALA A 30 57.05 2.98 67.41
N ILE A 31 56.79 3.48 68.62
CA ILE A 31 56.05 2.77 69.67
C ILE A 31 54.55 2.97 69.46
N ALA A 32 53.80 1.86 69.46
CA ALA A 32 52.34 1.74 69.62
C ALA A 32 51.43 2.74 68.86
N GLN A 33 50.80 2.26 67.78
CA GLN A 33 49.89 3.05 66.93
C GLN A 33 48.38 2.86 67.22
N VAL A 34 48.04 2.04 68.21
CA VAL A 34 46.68 1.85 68.74
C VAL A 34 46.67 2.30 70.19
N ILE A 35 46.00 3.42 70.48
CA ILE A 35 46.05 4.12 71.77
C ILE A 35 44.63 4.29 72.32
N PRO A 36 44.22 3.51 73.34
CA PRO A 36 42.97 3.71 74.06
C PRO A 36 42.88 5.09 74.73
N ASP A 37 41.67 5.65 74.77
CA ASP A 37 41.36 6.80 75.61
C ASP A 37 40.72 6.39 76.96
N GLN A 38 40.31 7.37 77.76
CA GLN A 38 39.68 7.17 79.08
C GLN A 38 38.17 7.45 79.10
N THR A 39 37.53 7.68 77.95
CA THR A 39 36.14 8.14 77.81
C THR A 39 35.09 7.06 78.12
N LEU A 40 35.52 5.80 78.21
CA LEU A 40 34.73 4.67 78.72
C LEU A 40 34.94 4.42 80.23
N GLY A 41 35.74 5.26 80.92
CA GLY A 41 35.98 5.15 82.35
C GLY A 41 36.66 3.85 82.76
N VAL A 42 36.03 3.09 83.66
CA VAL A 42 36.55 1.80 84.14
C VAL A 42 36.44 0.68 83.09
N GLU A 43 35.55 0.83 82.10
CA GLU A 43 35.32 -0.12 81.00
C GLU A 43 36.16 0.23 79.76
N ARG A 44 37.35 0.81 79.95
CA ARG A 44 38.24 1.25 78.86
C ARG A 44 38.71 0.11 77.95
N SER A 45 39.02 0.44 76.70
CA SER A 45 39.73 -0.46 75.78
C SER A 45 41.12 -0.78 76.34
N ILE A 46 41.60 -2.01 76.11
CA ILE A 46 42.91 -2.50 76.51
C ILE A 46 43.59 -3.07 75.28
N VAL A 47 44.85 -2.71 75.02
CA VAL A 47 45.62 -3.25 73.88
C VAL A 47 46.73 -4.14 74.43
N ASN A 48 46.68 -5.42 74.06
CA ASN A 48 47.68 -6.42 74.41
C ASN A 48 48.55 -6.72 73.18
N LEU A 49 49.79 -6.23 73.21
CA LEU A 49 50.70 -6.25 72.06
C LEU A 49 51.38 -7.62 71.88
N GLY A 50 51.61 -8.03 70.64
CA GLY A 50 52.47 -9.17 70.28
C GLY A 50 52.04 -10.52 70.85
N LEU A 51 50.73 -10.78 70.96
CA LEU A 51 50.21 -12.08 71.39
C LEU A 51 50.36 -13.14 70.29
N PRO A 52 50.69 -14.40 70.62
CA PRO A 52 50.69 -15.49 69.65
C PRO A 52 49.27 -15.88 69.22
N SER A 53 49.09 -16.10 67.92
CA SER A 53 47.88 -16.61 67.27
C SER A 53 48.25 -17.64 66.20
N GLU A 54 47.28 -18.43 65.72
CA GLU A 54 47.49 -19.47 64.70
C GLU A 54 48.07 -18.93 63.38
N GLN A 55 47.87 -17.64 63.12
CA GLN A 55 48.36 -16.93 61.92
C GLN A 55 49.61 -16.05 62.20
N GLY A 56 50.26 -16.20 63.38
CA GLY A 56 51.42 -15.39 63.79
C GLY A 56 51.13 -14.43 64.95
N LEU A 57 52.00 -13.45 65.18
CA LEU A 57 51.80 -12.44 66.23
C LEU A 57 50.66 -11.47 65.86
N ILE A 58 49.83 -11.13 66.85
CA ILE A 58 48.74 -10.16 66.76
C ILE A 58 48.74 -9.20 67.95
N ASP A 59 48.32 -7.96 67.72
CA ASP A 59 47.95 -7.03 68.80
C ASP A 59 46.44 -7.18 69.05
N ARG A 60 46.05 -7.61 70.25
CA ARG A 60 44.64 -7.87 70.58
C ARG A 60 44.03 -6.75 71.40
N ILE A 61 42.88 -6.26 70.95
CA ILE A 61 42.05 -5.30 71.66
C ILE A 61 41.07 -6.08 72.54
N ASP A 62 41.20 -5.90 73.86
CA ASP A 62 40.37 -6.45 74.92
C ASP A 62 39.68 -5.30 75.71
N GLY A 63 38.91 -5.63 76.75
CA GLY A 63 38.19 -4.63 77.56
C GLY A 63 36.97 -4.09 76.83
N GLY A 64 36.66 -2.80 77.02
CA GLY A 64 35.47 -2.16 76.44
C GLY A 64 34.20 -2.31 77.28
N ALA A 65 33.17 -1.53 76.96
CA ALA A 65 31.89 -1.51 77.67
C ALA A 65 30.85 -2.39 76.95
N ILE A 66 30.30 -3.39 77.63
CA ILE A 66 29.30 -4.31 77.04
C ILE A 66 27.89 -3.85 77.39
N ARG A 67 27.00 -3.71 76.39
CA ARG A 67 25.57 -3.43 76.55
C ARG A 67 24.75 -4.35 75.66
N GLY A 68 24.21 -5.43 76.24
CA GLY A 68 23.54 -6.47 75.48
C GLY A 68 24.51 -7.15 74.51
N SER A 69 24.14 -7.21 73.23
CA SER A 69 24.96 -7.77 72.14
C SER A 69 26.00 -6.80 71.56
N ASN A 70 26.12 -5.58 72.10
CA ASN A 70 27.05 -4.55 71.63
C ASN A 70 28.24 -4.38 72.59
N LEU A 71 29.46 -4.37 72.05
CA LEU A 71 30.71 -4.10 72.76
C LEU A 71 31.28 -2.76 72.26
N PHE A 72 31.51 -1.79 73.16
CA PHE A 72 31.97 -0.45 72.81
C PHE A 72 33.45 -0.26 73.15
N HIS A 73 34.22 0.26 72.19
CA HIS A 73 35.61 0.66 72.33
C HIS A 73 35.81 2.14 71.95
N SER A 74 36.79 2.76 72.60
CA SER A 74 37.18 4.14 72.34
C SER A 74 38.71 4.28 72.34
N PHE A 75 39.23 5.09 71.41
CA PHE A 75 40.65 5.31 71.18
C PHE A 75 40.94 6.80 70.94
N SER A 76 42.08 7.30 71.42
CA SER A 76 42.62 8.56 70.91
C SER A 76 43.25 8.38 69.53
N GLU A 77 43.84 7.21 69.26
CA GLU A 77 44.39 6.83 67.95
C GLU A 77 44.13 5.36 67.63
N LEU A 78 43.79 5.07 66.37
CA LEU A 78 43.68 3.72 65.83
C LEU A 78 44.33 3.70 64.44
N ASN A 79 45.58 3.25 64.38
CA ASN A 79 46.35 3.03 63.16
C ASN A 79 46.90 1.58 63.15
N VAL A 80 47.17 1.04 61.97
CA VAL A 80 47.76 -0.29 61.76
C VAL A 80 48.88 -0.17 60.72
N ASN A 81 50.11 -0.51 61.08
CA ASN A 81 51.27 -0.43 60.18
C ASN A 81 51.33 -1.56 59.14
N PRO A 82 52.14 -1.41 58.06
CA PRO A 82 52.59 -2.50 57.20
C PRO A 82 52.98 -3.76 57.97
N GLY A 83 52.29 -4.87 57.68
CA GLY A 83 52.51 -6.17 58.32
C GLY A 83 52.06 -6.30 59.78
N GLN A 84 51.56 -5.23 60.41
CA GLN A 84 50.94 -5.29 61.72
C GLN A 84 49.54 -5.92 61.62
N ARG A 85 49.13 -6.63 62.67
CA ARG A 85 47.91 -7.43 62.70
C ARG A 85 47.13 -7.12 63.97
N VAL A 86 46.11 -6.29 63.88
CA VAL A 86 45.31 -5.80 65.03
C VAL A 86 43.94 -6.48 65.04
N TYR A 87 43.58 -7.10 66.16
CA TYR A 87 42.35 -7.90 66.28
C TYR A 87 41.52 -7.50 67.48
N PHE A 88 40.22 -7.29 67.27
CA PHE A 88 39.26 -7.20 68.38
C PHE A 88 38.93 -8.58 68.93
N ALA A 89 38.97 -8.72 70.26
CA ALA A 89 38.41 -9.88 70.93
C ALA A 89 36.89 -9.91 70.75
N ASN A 90 36.32 -11.10 70.57
CA ASN A 90 34.88 -11.29 70.45
C ASN A 90 34.35 -12.21 71.57
N PRO A 91 33.93 -11.64 72.73
CA PRO A 91 33.31 -12.42 73.79
C PRO A 91 32.04 -13.11 73.32
N ALA A 92 31.73 -14.29 73.87
CA ALA A 92 30.48 -14.98 73.58
C ALA A 92 29.27 -14.06 73.85
N THR A 93 28.26 -14.13 72.97
CA THR A 93 27.05 -13.27 72.90
C THR A 93 27.21 -11.88 72.25
N ILE A 94 28.43 -11.40 71.98
CA ILE A 94 28.64 -10.14 71.24
C ILE A 94 28.38 -10.36 69.74
N HIS A 95 27.61 -9.44 69.16
CA HIS A 95 27.26 -9.43 67.74
C HIS A 95 27.77 -8.18 67.03
N ASN A 96 27.94 -7.06 67.74
CA ASN A 96 28.53 -5.82 67.19
C ASN A 96 29.64 -5.30 68.10
N ILE A 97 30.77 -4.94 67.51
CA ILE A 97 31.90 -4.26 68.13
C ILE A 97 31.92 -2.83 67.57
N ILE A 98 31.83 -1.83 68.44
CA ILE A 98 31.58 -0.43 68.07
C ILE A 98 32.72 0.44 68.56
N SER A 99 33.58 0.86 67.64
CA SER A 99 34.82 1.58 67.91
C SER A 99 34.74 3.04 67.44
N ARG A 100 35.12 3.97 68.30
CA ARG A 100 35.26 5.39 67.97
C ARG A 100 36.70 5.88 68.16
N VAL A 101 37.11 6.85 67.35
CA VAL A 101 38.35 7.62 67.53
C VAL A 101 38.00 9.04 67.97
N THR A 102 38.48 9.46 69.15
CA THR A 102 38.20 10.78 69.74
C THR A 102 39.38 11.76 69.62
N GLY A 103 40.50 11.34 69.03
CA GLY A 103 41.62 12.21 68.72
C GLY A 103 41.41 13.01 67.43
N ASN A 104 42.39 13.84 67.09
CA ASN A 104 42.35 14.71 65.89
C ASN A 104 43.08 14.10 64.67
N ASN A 105 43.51 12.84 64.77
CA ASN A 105 44.34 12.18 63.75
C ASN A 105 43.50 11.24 62.86
N VAL A 106 43.86 11.19 61.58
CA VAL A 106 43.32 10.24 60.58
C VAL A 106 43.70 8.81 60.97
N SER A 107 42.79 7.85 60.79
CA SER A 107 43.10 6.43 60.98
C SER A 107 43.78 5.84 59.75
N ASN A 108 45.08 5.57 59.84
CA ASN A 108 45.88 4.93 58.79
C ASN A 108 45.92 3.42 59.04
N ILE A 109 45.25 2.65 58.19
CA ILE A 109 45.15 1.19 58.27
C ILE A 109 45.89 0.62 57.06
N ASP A 110 47.16 0.22 57.22
CA ASP A 110 48.00 -0.35 56.17
C ASP A 110 48.52 -1.75 56.58
N GLY A 111 47.71 -2.49 57.34
CA GLY A 111 47.96 -3.87 57.74
C GLY A 111 46.64 -4.63 57.95
N THR A 112 46.66 -5.75 58.68
CA THR A 112 45.44 -6.53 58.94
C THR A 112 44.65 -5.96 60.12
N LEU A 113 43.38 -5.62 59.89
CA LEU A 113 42.40 -5.31 60.94
C LEU A 113 41.34 -6.41 60.99
N GLY A 114 41.13 -7.05 62.14
CA GLY A 114 40.25 -8.22 62.23
C GLY A 114 39.43 -8.35 63.51
N VAL A 115 38.58 -9.38 63.54
CA VAL A 115 37.75 -9.76 64.69
C VAL A 115 37.95 -11.25 64.96
N LEU A 116 38.23 -11.63 66.21
CA LEU A 116 38.42 -13.04 66.61
C LEU A 116 37.07 -13.77 66.76
N GLY A 117 36.26 -13.79 65.70
CA GLY A 117 34.95 -14.43 65.64
C GLY A 117 34.06 -13.80 64.57
N ASN A 118 32.73 -13.90 64.76
CA ASN A 118 31.74 -13.53 63.74
C ASN A 118 31.01 -12.20 64.02
N ALA A 119 31.46 -11.38 64.97
CA ALA A 119 30.82 -10.09 65.25
C ALA A 119 31.11 -9.06 64.15
N ASN A 120 30.15 -8.17 63.92
CA ASN A 120 30.29 -7.01 63.06
C ASN A 120 31.24 -6.00 63.70
N LEU A 121 32.01 -5.25 62.90
CA LEU A 121 32.89 -4.18 63.39
C LEU A 121 32.48 -2.83 62.81
N PHE A 122 32.22 -1.86 63.69
CA PHE A 122 31.97 -0.47 63.36
C PHE A 122 33.20 0.36 63.76
N LEU A 123 33.70 1.21 62.86
CA LEU A 123 34.81 2.13 63.08
C LEU A 123 34.40 3.56 62.68
N ILE A 124 34.52 4.50 63.60
CA ILE A 124 34.12 5.90 63.38
C ILE A 124 35.27 6.84 63.72
N ASN A 125 35.75 7.61 62.72
CA ASN A 125 36.77 8.64 62.88
C ASN A 125 36.44 9.86 61.99
N PRO A 126 35.96 10.99 62.54
CA PRO A 126 35.53 12.14 61.75
C PRO A 126 36.66 12.84 60.99
N ASN A 127 37.93 12.60 61.38
CA ASN A 127 39.10 13.16 60.70
C ASN A 127 39.39 12.47 59.35
N GLY A 128 38.92 11.22 59.17
CA GLY A 128 39.17 10.41 57.98
C GLY A 128 39.72 9.02 58.30
N ILE A 129 39.64 8.13 57.30
CA ILE A 129 40.14 6.75 57.38
C ILE A 129 40.86 6.44 56.06
N VAL A 130 42.10 5.96 56.13
CA VAL A 130 42.93 5.63 54.96
C VAL A 130 43.31 4.15 55.05
N PHE A 131 42.80 3.34 54.13
CA PHE A 131 43.25 1.97 53.91
C PHE A 131 44.38 1.97 52.88
N GLY A 132 45.61 1.69 53.33
CA GLY A 132 46.82 1.67 52.50
C GLY A 132 46.95 0.40 51.64
N PRO A 133 47.98 0.31 50.78
CA PRO A 133 48.13 -0.78 49.81
C PRO A 133 48.23 -2.19 50.43
N ASN A 134 48.68 -2.29 51.68
CA ASN A 134 48.82 -3.55 52.41
C ASN A 134 47.63 -3.83 53.34
N ALA A 135 46.62 -2.95 53.36
CA ALA A 135 45.43 -3.09 54.20
C ALA A 135 44.65 -4.36 53.86
N GLN A 136 44.28 -5.11 54.91
CA GLN A 136 43.45 -6.30 54.82
C GLN A 136 42.43 -6.31 55.96
N LEU A 137 41.24 -6.84 55.69
CA LEU A 137 40.24 -7.12 56.71
C LEU A 137 40.16 -8.64 56.96
N ASP A 138 40.17 -9.05 58.22
CA ASP A 138 39.86 -10.45 58.64
C ASP A 138 38.61 -10.41 59.53
N ILE A 139 37.46 -10.20 58.89
CA ILE A 139 36.16 -9.95 59.55
C ILE A 139 35.12 -10.86 58.88
N ARG A 140 34.61 -11.83 59.65
CA ARG A 140 33.57 -12.76 59.18
C ARG A 140 32.15 -12.18 59.22
N GLY A 141 31.92 -11.16 60.06
CA GLY A 141 30.70 -10.36 60.07
C GLY A 141 30.77 -9.19 59.08
N SER A 142 29.87 -8.23 59.23
CA SER A 142 29.85 -6.97 58.46
C SER A 142 30.89 -5.96 59.00
N PHE A 143 31.42 -5.10 58.14
CA PHE A 143 32.30 -3.98 58.49
C PHE A 143 31.69 -2.64 58.07
N PHE A 144 31.64 -1.70 59.01
CA PHE A 144 31.11 -0.35 58.83
C PHE A 144 32.16 0.69 59.20
N ALA A 145 32.67 1.44 58.23
CA ALA A 145 33.63 2.53 58.48
C ALA A 145 32.98 3.89 58.17
N SER A 146 33.17 4.89 59.03
CA SER A 146 32.56 6.22 58.84
C SER A 146 33.39 7.40 59.35
N THR A 147 33.20 8.55 58.69
CA THR A 147 33.72 9.86 59.11
C THR A 147 32.65 10.79 59.69
N GLY A 148 31.57 10.22 60.24
CA GLY A 148 30.56 10.92 61.01
C GLY A 148 30.97 11.22 62.46
N ASP A 149 30.29 12.18 63.10
CA ASP A 149 30.59 12.62 64.47
C ASP A 149 29.99 11.70 65.57
N ARG A 150 29.13 10.72 65.23
CA ARG A 150 28.45 9.81 66.18
C ARG A 150 27.74 8.62 65.52
N LEU A 151 27.49 7.56 66.29
CA LEU A 151 26.55 6.47 65.97
C LEU A 151 25.28 6.56 66.83
N ALA A 152 24.10 6.61 66.23
CA ALA A 152 22.82 6.69 66.93
C ALA A 152 22.18 5.31 67.19
N PHE A 153 21.40 5.21 68.26
CA PHE A 153 20.70 3.99 68.68
C PHE A 153 19.20 4.22 68.86
N SER A 154 18.42 3.14 68.81
CA SER A 154 16.94 3.15 68.85
C SER A 154 16.32 3.78 70.11
N ASN A 155 17.09 3.90 71.19
CA ASN A 155 16.69 4.53 72.44
C ASN A 155 17.05 6.03 72.53
N GLY A 156 17.55 6.64 71.45
CA GLY A 156 17.97 8.05 71.41
C GLY A 156 19.38 8.31 71.95
N TYR A 157 20.10 7.30 72.45
CA TYR A 157 21.53 7.45 72.78
C TYR A 157 22.36 7.58 71.50
N ALA A 158 23.47 8.31 71.58
CA ALA A 158 24.44 8.41 70.49
C ALA A 158 25.88 8.27 71.02
N PHE A 159 26.63 7.32 70.46
CA PHE A 159 28.04 7.11 70.76
C PHE A 159 28.87 8.09 69.92
N SER A 160 29.20 9.24 70.51
CA SER A 160 29.83 10.39 69.83
C SER A 160 31.35 10.38 69.92
N THR A 161 32.03 10.87 68.88
CA THR A 161 33.49 11.13 68.85
C THR A 161 33.84 12.52 69.38
N THR A 162 32.92 13.49 69.21
CA THR A 162 33.12 14.92 69.52
C THR A 162 32.63 15.32 70.92
N ASP A 163 31.72 14.56 71.51
CA ASP A 163 31.30 14.67 72.91
C ASP A 163 31.29 13.25 73.54
N PRO A 164 32.48 12.69 73.81
CA PRO A 164 32.63 11.27 74.08
C PRO A 164 32.24 10.89 75.51
N THR A 165 30.99 10.49 75.69
CA THR A 165 30.47 9.87 76.92
C THR A 165 30.51 8.34 76.85
N ALA A 166 30.48 7.68 78.00
CA ALA A 166 30.35 6.22 78.11
C ALA A 166 28.88 5.77 77.88
N PRO A 167 28.63 4.57 77.33
CA PRO A 167 27.27 4.11 77.06
C PRO A 167 26.48 3.80 78.36
N PRO A 168 25.20 4.17 78.45
CA PRO A 168 24.37 3.97 79.64
C PRO A 168 24.22 2.48 79.98
N LEU A 169 24.00 2.14 81.25
CA LEU A 169 23.96 0.74 81.75
C LEU A 169 22.81 -0.13 81.20
N LEU A 170 21.76 0.49 80.65
CA LEU A 170 20.62 -0.22 80.07
C LEU A 170 21.02 -0.91 78.75
N ALA A 171 20.40 -2.04 78.45
CA ALA A 171 20.66 -2.77 77.21
C ALA A 171 20.32 -1.92 75.98
N ILE A 172 21.28 -1.83 75.06
CA ILE A 172 21.15 -1.17 73.77
C ILE A 172 20.96 -2.29 72.74
N THR A 173 19.90 -2.23 71.92
CA THR A 173 19.46 -3.40 71.13
C THR A 173 19.99 -3.45 69.70
N ALA A 174 20.14 -2.30 69.02
CA ALA A 174 20.85 -2.18 67.74
C ALA A 174 21.20 -0.70 67.42
N PRO A 175 22.32 -0.42 66.73
CA PRO A 175 22.55 0.88 66.10
C PRO A 175 21.57 1.11 64.95
N LEU A 176 21.12 2.35 64.73
CA LEU A 176 20.14 2.73 63.68
C LEU A 176 20.76 2.89 62.28
N GLY A 177 21.90 2.24 62.02
CA GLY A 177 22.74 2.53 60.86
C GLY A 177 23.47 3.88 60.97
N LEU A 178 24.32 4.17 59.99
CA LEU A 178 25.22 5.35 60.01
C LEU A 178 24.67 6.57 59.23
N THR A 179 23.45 6.47 58.71
CA THR A 179 22.89 7.44 57.75
C THR A 179 22.04 8.56 58.40
N THR A 180 22.06 8.70 59.72
CA THR A 180 21.10 9.57 60.44
C THR A 180 21.74 10.65 61.34
N TRP A 181 21.56 11.91 60.92
CA TRP A 181 21.53 13.17 61.72
C TRP A 181 22.77 14.04 61.99
N LEU A 182 23.98 13.78 61.47
CA LEU A 182 25.07 14.80 61.44
C LEU A 182 25.99 14.65 60.21
N PRO A 183 26.63 15.73 59.73
CA PRO A 183 27.44 15.68 58.51
C PRO A 183 28.74 14.90 58.73
N ASN A 184 29.05 14.00 57.79
CA ASN A 184 30.40 13.44 57.65
C ASN A 184 31.38 14.58 57.33
N ARG A 185 32.64 14.49 57.79
CA ARG A 185 33.63 15.56 57.58
C ARG A 185 34.89 15.08 56.88
N GLY A 186 35.39 13.91 57.25
CA GLY A 186 36.59 13.30 56.68
C GLY A 186 36.34 12.56 55.36
N THR A 187 37.43 12.32 54.63
CA THR A 187 37.45 11.40 53.48
C THR A 187 37.76 9.98 53.94
N VAL A 188 37.17 8.97 53.27
CA VAL A 188 37.68 7.59 53.32
C VAL A 188 38.44 7.28 52.04
N THR A 189 39.67 6.79 52.16
CA THR A 189 40.51 6.38 51.02
C THR A 189 40.78 4.88 51.08
N ASN A 190 40.75 4.17 49.95
CA ASN A 190 41.17 2.76 49.89
C ASN A 190 42.09 2.49 48.70
N THR A 191 43.29 1.96 48.97
CA THR A 191 44.22 1.37 47.98
C THR A 191 44.56 -0.10 48.27
N GLY A 192 44.04 -0.69 49.36
CA GLY A 192 44.28 -2.07 49.79
C GLY A 192 43.18 -3.06 49.37
N ASN A 193 43.12 -4.22 50.05
CA ASN A 193 42.12 -5.25 49.78
C ASN A 193 41.17 -5.44 50.97
N LEU A 194 39.98 -4.85 50.89
CA LEU A 194 38.98 -4.90 51.95
C LEU A 194 37.95 -5.99 51.62
N SER A 195 38.06 -7.14 52.28
CA SER A 195 37.20 -8.31 52.07
C SER A 195 36.55 -8.75 53.38
N VAL A 196 35.23 -8.93 53.41
CA VAL A 196 34.46 -9.27 54.62
C VAL A 196 33.35 -10.29 54.34
N GLY A 197 32.98 -11.07 55.35
CA GLY A 197 31.96 -12.12 55.23
C GLY A 197 30.50 -11.63 55.26
N GLY A 198 30.24 -10.49 55.90
CA GLY A 198 28.94 -9.79 55.88
C GLY A 198 28.94 -8.62 54.92
N ASP A 199 28.23 -7.55 55.26
CA ASP A 199 28.21 -6.29 54.51
C ASP A 199 29.53 -5.51 54.61
N LEU A 200 29.89 -4.79 53.55
CA LEU A 200 30.95 -3.77 53.56
C LEU A 200 30.33 -2.39 53.35
N THR A 201 30.39 -1.53 54.36
CA THR A 201 29.81 -0.19 54.31
C THR A 201 30.86 0.88 54.62
N LEU A 202 31.12 1.77 53.66
CA LEU A 202 32.01 2.92 53.82
C LEU A 202 31.19 4.22 53.70
N VAL A 203 31.28 5.10 54.70
CA VAL A 203 30.49 6.33 54.78
C VAL A 203 31.41 7.54 54.99
N GLY A 204 31.41 8.50 54.07
CA GLY A 204 32.34 9.62 54.08
C GLY A 204 31.70 10.96 53.75
N GLN A 205 32.46 12.04 53.93
CA GLN A 205 32.19 13.28 53.18
C GLN A 205 32.54 13.01 51.72
N ASN A 206 33.74 12.48 51.49
CA ASN A 206 34.19 11.97 50.19
C ASN A 206 34.69 10.53 50.35
N LEU A 207 34.62 9.75 49.27
CA LEU A 207 35.16 8.39 49.17
C LEU A 207 36.10 8.33 47.95
N ASN A 208 37.36 7.96 48.14
CA ASN A 208 38.39 7.91 47.09
C ASN A 208 39.00 6.49 47.00
N LEU A 209 38.64 5.71 45.98
CA LEU A 209 38.80 4.25 45.99
C LEU A 209 39.57 3.77 44.75
N GLN A 210 40.66 3.03 44.99
CA GLN A 210 41.58 2.44 43.99
C GLN A 210 41.96 0.99 44.30
N GLY A 211 41.58 0.47 45.47
CA GLY A 211 41.84 -0.90 45.90
C GLY A 211 40.74 -1.90 45.51
N GLN A 212 40.66 -3.00 46.24
CA GLN A 212 39.61 -4.01 46.12
C GLN A 212 38.62 -3.90 47.29
N LEU A 213 37.35 -4.17 47.00
CA LEU A 213 36.21 -4.10 47.92
C LEU A 213 35.35 -5.35 47.71
N GLN A 214 35.29 -6.24 48.69
CA GLN A 214 34.55 -7.49 48.60
C GLN A 214 33.65 -7.69 49.82
N SER A 215 32.39 -8.03 49.56
CA SER A 215 31.36 -8.26 50.57
C SER A 215 30.66 -9.59 50.31
N GLY A 216 30.48 -10.39 51.36
CA GLY A 216 29.67 -11.61 51.29
C GLY A 216 28.16 -11.34 51.22
N GLN A 217 27.74 -10.11 51.55
CA GLN A 217 26.36 -9.63 51.43
C GLN A 217 26.34 -8.31 50.64
N ASN A 218 26.01 -7.17 51.26
CA ASN A 218 25.83 -5.90 50.53
C ASN A 218 27.10 -5.03 50.54
N LEU A 219 27.33 -4.26 49.48
CA LEU A 219 28.39 -3.26 49.39
C LEU A 219 27.77 -1.85 49.32
N ASN A 220 27.94 -1.05 50.38
CA ASN A 220 27.36 0.30 50.48
C ASN A 220 28.47 1.35 50.54
N LEU A 221 28.63 2.15 49.48
CA LEU A 221 29.61 3.22 49.39
C LEU A 221 28.90 4.57 49.37
N LEU A 222 28.82 5.24 50.53
CA LEU A 222 27.96 6.39 50.77
C LEU A 222 28.77 7.68 51.04
N ALA A 223 28.94 8.52 50.02
CA ALA A 223 29.57 9.82 50.13
C ALA A 223 28.53 10.96 50.23
N ALA A 224 28.65 11.79 51.27
CA ALA A 224 27.80 12.97 51.46
C ALA A 224 28.10 14.12 50.47
N ASN A 225 29.22 14.04 49.74
CA ASN A 225 29.61 14.92 48.65
C ASN A 225 30.02 14.09 47.41
N SER A 226 31.24 13.54 47.37
CA SER A 226 31.77 12.86 46.18
C SER A 226 32.26 11.42 46.41
N LEU A 227 31.85 10.49 45.55
CA LEU A 227 32.41 9.14 45.46
C LEU A 227 33.21 9.05 44.14
N THR A 228 34.51 8.78 44.28
CA THR A 228 35.48 8.68 43.19
C THR A 228 36.10 7.28 43.17
N ILE A 229 35.90 6.54 42.09
CA ILE A 229 36.51 5.22 41.85
C ILE A 229 37.51 5.33 40.71
N ARG A 230 38.72 4.79 40.87
CA ARG A 230 39.80 4.84 39.88
C ARG A 230 40.55 3.52 39.79
N ASP A 231 41.04 3.17 38.61
CA ASP A 231 42.03 2.11 38.42
C ASP A 231 43.29 2.62 37.69
N SER A 232 44.20 1.72 37.33
CA SER A 232 45.33 2.01 36.45
C SER A 232 45.77 0.78 35.67
N ALA A 233 46.56 0.99 34.61
CA ALA A 233 47.13 -0.10 33.80
C ALA A 233 47.86 -1.19 34.61
N THR A 234 48.39 -0.86 35.80
CA THR A 234 49.07 -1.82 36.69
C THR A 234 48.22 -2.25 37.89
N SER A 235 47.15 -1.53 38.22
CA SER A 235 46.35 -1.72 39.43
C SER A 235 44.86 -1.76 39.09
N ARG A 236 44.28 -2.97 39.06
CA ARG A 236 42.84 -3.18 38.85
C ARG A 236 42.01 -2.70 40.04
N PHE A 237 40.85 -2.11 39.78
CA PHE A 237 39.81 -1.86 40.78
C PHE A 237 38.75 -2.97 40.71
N LEU A 238 38.43 -3.59 41.84
CA LEU A 238 37.37 -4.61 41.90
C LEU A 238 36.43 -4.33 43.07
N ALA A 239 35.15 -4.18 42.75
CA ALA A 239 34.06 -4.16 43.71
C ALA A 239 33.17 -5.39 43.50
N SER A 240 32.92 -6.20 44.53
CA SER A 240 32.04 -7.37 44.44
C SER A 240 31.17 -7.55 45.69
N ALA A 241 29.86 -7.75 45.50
CA ALA A 241 28.89 -8.05 46.55
C ALA A 241 28.15 -9.38 46.26
N GLY A 242 27.92 -10.18 47.30
CA GLY A 242 27.10 -11.40 47.21
C GLY A 242 25.61 -11.11 47.00
N ASP A 243 25.12 -10.03 47.63
CA ASP A 243 23.77 -9.49 47.46
C ASP A 243 23.82 -8.20 46.63
N SER A 244 23.49 -7.03 47.21
CA SER A 244 23.32 -5.77 46.45
C SER A 244 24.48 -4.79 46.58
N VAL A 245 24.66 -3.94 45.55
CA VAL A 245 25.62 -2.83 45.54
C VAL A 245 24.89 -1.48 45.51
N LEU A 246 25.21 -0.58 46.44
CA LEU A 246 24.77 0.81 46.44
C LEU A 246 25.98 1.76 46.41
N LEU A 247 26.11 2.51 45.32
CA LEU A 247 27.13 3.54 45.14
C LEU A 247 26.44 4.91 45.19
N GLN A 248 26.78 5.75 46.16
CA GLN A 248 26.17 7.06 46.32
C GLN A 248 27.23 8.15 46.50
N GLY A 249 27.11 9.20 45.69
CA GLY A 249 27.84 10.45 45.88
C GLY A 249 26.88 11.62 45.63
N ASN A 250 26.41 12.27 46.71
CA ASN A 250 25.30 13.23 46.63
C ASN A 250 25.49 14.33 45.56
N GLN A 251 26.69 14.88 45.44
CA GLN A 251 27.02 15.97 44.50
C GLN A 251 27.85 15.50 43.30
N ARG A 252 28.50 14.34 43.40
CA ARG A 252 29.29 13.73 42.32
C ARG A 252 29.47 12.23 42.56
N LEU A 253 29.06 11.42 41.59
CA LEU A 253 29.48 10.03 41.44
C LEU A 253 30.35 9.94 40.18
N ASP A 254 31.57 9.42 40.33
CA ASP A 254 32.59 9.45 39.30
C ASP A 254 33.41 8.14 39.35
N ILE A 255 33.21 7.29 38.34
CA ILE A 255 33.79 5.95 38.24
C ILE A 255 34.61 5.89 36.95
N ALA A 256 35.91 5.64 37.04
CA ALA A 256 36.76 5.37 35.88
C ALA A 256 37.63 4.15 36.17
N ALA A 257 37.15 2.99 35.72
CA ALA A 257 37.67 1.66 36.06
C ALA A 257 37.83 0.77 34.80
N LEU A 258 38.40 1.35 33.73
CA LEU A 258 38.67 0.68 32.44
C LEU A 258 40.15 0.61 32.07
N ASN A 259 41.06 1.25 32.82
CA ASN A 259 42.49 1.23 32.50
C ASN A 259 43.10 -0.16 32.69
N ASN A 260 42.42 -1.08 33.38
CA ASN A 260 42.76 -2.49 33.51
C ASN A 260 41.61 -3.38 33.05
N SER A 261 41.90 -4.36 32.17
CA SER A 261 40.90 -5.33 31.67
C SER A 261 40.36 -6.30 32.73
N ASN A 262 40.90 -6.29 33.96
CA ASN A 262 40.42 -7.07 35.10
C ASN A 262 39.75 -6.17 36.16
N SER A 263 39.49 -4.90 35.84
CA SER A 263 38.66 -4.02 36.66
C SER A 263 37.18 -4.30 36.42
N GLY A 264 36.34 -3.99 37.41
CA GLY A 264 34.89 -4.08 37.26
C GLY A 264 34.11 -4.03 38.56
N LEU A 265 32.78 -3.92 38.44
CA LEU A 265 31.83 -3.87 39.54
C LEU A 265 30.81 -4.99 39.40
N PHE A 266 30.69 -5.82 40.43
CA PHE A 266 29.97 -7.08 40.43
C PHE A 266 28.94 -7.12 41.57
N SER A 267 27.69 -7.51 41.27
CA SER A 267 26.60 -7.66 42.25
C SER A 267 25.84 -8.95 42.00
N GLY A 268 25.63 -9.79 43.01
CA GLY A 268 24.79 -11.00 42.87
C GLY A 268 23.30 -10.68 42.75
N GLY A 269 22.86 -9.58 43.36
CA GLY A 269 21.52 -8.99 43.32
C GLY A 269 21.51 -7.63 42.61
N GLU A 270 20.75 -6.66 43.13
CA GLU A 270 20.59 -5.34 42.48
C GLU A 270 21.86 -4.48 42.57
N MET A 271 22.02 -3.56 41.61
CA MET A 271 23.02 -2.49 41.67
C MET A 271 22.36 -1.12 41.46
N VAL A 272 22.68 -0.18 42.35
CA VAL A 272 22.12 1.18 42.36
C VAL A 272 23.24 2.21 42.41
N LEU A 273 23.26 3.13 41.44
CA LEU A 273 24.16 4.28 41.41
C LEU A 273 23.34 5.56 41.67
N ARG A 274 23.70 6.35 42.69
CA ARG A 274 22.90 7.48 43.18
C ARG A 274 23.66 8.81 43.29
N SER A 275 23.14 9.87 42.65
CA SER A 275 23.71 11.23 42.66
C SER A 275 22.67 12.26 42.20
N ASP A 276 22.66 13.49 42.76
CA ASP A 276 21.83 14.59 42.23
C ASP A 276 22.45 15.29 41.01
N ALA A 277 23.74 15.10 40.79
CA ALA A 277 24.43 15.44 39.53
C ALA A 277 24.46 14.22 38.60
N ALA A 278 24.68 14.44 37.30
CA ALA A 278 24.91 13.36 36.35
C ALA A 278 26.06 12.45 36.81
N ILE A 279 25.86 11.14 36.64
CA ILE A 279 26.79 10.10 37.08
C ILE A 279 27.82 9.90 35.97
N VAL A 280 29.08 10.21 36.27
CA VAL A 280 30.19 9.94 35.35
C VAL A 280 30.64 8.50 35.56
N THR A 281 30.56 7.65 34.55
CA THR A 281 30.95 6.24 34.70
C THR A 281 31.50 5.60 33.44
N ASP A 282 32.72 5.11 33.57
CA ASP A 282 33.48 4.34 32.60
C ASP A 282 33.92 3.05 33.32
N ALA A 283 33.20 1.93 33.14
CA ALA A 283 33.48 0.66 33.83
C ALA A 283 32.76 -0.56 33.21
N TYR A 284 33.26 -1.77 33.49
CA TYR A 284 32.53 -3.03 33.28
C TYR A 284 31.61 -3.34 34.48
N PHE A 285 30.33 -3.56 34.21
CA PHE A 285 29.31 -3.87 35.20
C PHE A 285 28.71 -5.26 34.97
N SER A 286 28.70 -6.09 36.01
CA SER A 286 28.02 -7.39 36.01
C SER A 286 27.07 -7.48 37.19
N VAL A 287 25.77 -7.58 36.91
CA VAL A 287 24.69 -7.45 37.90
C VAL A 287 23.76 -8.65 37.74
N GLY A 288 23.49 -9.39 38.81
CA GLY A 288 22.55 -10.51 38.75
C GLY A 288 21.09 -10.07 38.80
N GLY A 289 20.78 -9.06 39.61
CA GLY A 289 19.46 -8.42 39.68
C GLY A 289 19.31 -7.26 38.69
N ASN A 290 18.54 -6.26 39.10
CA ASN A 290 18.31 -5.04 38.30
C ASN A 290 19.46 -4.04 38.46
N PHE A 291 19.76 -3.30 37.40
CA PHE A 291 20.64 -2.13 37.44
C PHE A 291 19.82 -0.85 37.30
N ARG A 292 20.07 0.15 38.15
CA ARG A 292 19.49 1.49 37.96
C ARG A 292 20.37 2.65 38.42
N THR A 293 20.14 3.80 37.80
CA THR A 293 20.62 5.11 38.27
C THR A 293 19.48 5.94 38.83
N GLU A 294 19.73 6.64 39.95
CA GLU A 294 18.70 7.46 40.61
C GLU A 294 19.28 8.73 41.26
N ARG A 295 18.43 9.76 41.41
CA ARG A 295 18.70 10.99 42.18
C ARG A 295 18.45 10.74 43.67
N LEU A 296 18.74 11.71 44.54
CA LEU A 296 18.51 11.54 45.99
C LEU A 296 17.02 11.41 46.36
N ASP A 297 16.12 11.90 45.51
CA ASP A 297 14.66 11.72 45.61
C ASP A 297 14.12 10.42 45.00
N ARG A 298 15.01 9.57 44.45
CA ARG A 298 14.73 8.32 43.71
C ARG A 298 14.08 8.47 42.33
N SER A 299 14.02 9.67 41.76
CA SER A 299 13.76 9.81 40.33
C SER A 299 14.97 9.33 39.49
N PRO A 300 14.82 8.97 38.21
CA PRO A 300 15.92 8.44 37.39
C PRO A 300 17.14 9.38 37.31
N GLY A 301 18.35 8.81 37.26
CA GLY A 301 19.62 9.54 37.18
C GLY A 301 20.26 9.55 35.78
N SER A 302 20.76 10.72 35.36
CA SER A 302 21.50 10.92 34.10
C SER A 302 22.88 10.27 34.12
N VAL A 303 23.36 9.77 32.97
CA VAL A 303 24.66 9.09 32.83
C VAL A 303 25.54 9.78 31.78
N ILE A 304 26.82 9.98 32.13
CA ILE A 304 27.83 10.52 31.23
C ILE A 304 29.03 9.55 31.19
N SER A 305 29.59 9.32 30.01
CA SER A 305 30.83 8.56 29.80
C SER A 305 31.78 9.31 28.88
N VAL A 306 33.08 9.06 29.04
CA VAL A 306 34.16 9.61 28.19
C VAL A 306 34.75 8.51 27.32
N ASP A 307 34.91 7.32 27.89
CA ASP A 307 35.18 6.07 27.17
C ASP A 307 33.82 5.35 26.95
N ASP A 308 33.73 4.03 27.20
CA ASP A 308 32.46 3.28 27.15
C ASP A 308 32.23 2.40 28.41
N PRO A 309 31.05 2.45 29.06
CA PRO A 309 30.63 1.42 30.00
C PRO A 309 30.05 0.21 29.26
N VAL A 310 30.30 -0.98 29.80
CA VAL A 310 29.67 -2.23 29.34
C VAL A 310 28.80 -2.77 30.47
N PHE A 311 27.52 -2.99 30.17
CA PHE A 311 26.54 -3.48 31.14
C PHE A 311 26.09 -4.91 30.81
N GLU A 312 26.34 -5.85 31.71
CA GLU A 312 25.72 -7.17 31.75
C GLU A 312 24.80 -7.29 32.96
N VAL A 313 23.50 -7.36 32.74
CA VAL A 313 22.47 -7.28 33.78
C VAL A 313 21.51 -8.46 33.66
N GLY A 314 21.38 -9.28 34.70
CA GLY A 314 20.50 -10.46 34.71
C GLY A 314 19.01 -10.15 34.88
N GLY A 315 18.68 -8.96 35.40
CA GLY A 315 17.34 -8.40 35.48
C GLY A 315 17.12 -7.23 34.51
N ASP A 316 16.34 -6.25 34.95
CA ASP A 316 16.00 -5.04 34.19
C ASP A 316 17.08 -3.95 34.32
N PHE A 317 17.19 -3.09 33.31
CA PHE A 317 18.10 -1.94 33.25
C PHE A 317 17.32 -0.62 33.12
N ALA A 318 17.58 0.36 34.00
CA ALA A 318 16.91 1.67 33.94
C ALA A 318 17.85 2.85 34.26
N ILE A 319 17.96 3.81 33.34
CA ILE A 319 18.65 5.10 33.55
C ILE A 319 17.78 6.25 33.05
N ALA A 320 18.09 7.51 33.38
CA ALA A 320 17.32 8.65 32.85
C ALA A 320 17.62 8.92 31.37
N ASP A 321 18.91 9.08 31.07
CA ASP A 321 19.47 9.53 29.80
C ASP A 321 20.95 9.09 29.75
N TYR A 322 21.56 9.20 28.56
CA TYR A 322 22.97 8.87 28.36
C TYR A 322 23.66 9.87 27.42
N THR A 323 24.91 10.21 27.72
CA THR A 323 25.82 10.88 26.78
C THR A 323 27.21 10.28 26.89
N GLY A 324 27.73 9.70 25.81
CA GLY A 324 29.07 9.09 25.80
C GLY A 324 29.57 8.82 24.38
N ALA A 325 30.71 8.12 24.26
CA ALA A 325 31.25 7.73 22.98
C ALA A 325 30.30 6.71 22.32
N SER A 326 30.33 5.45 22.76
CA SER A 326 29.40 4.38 22.39
C SER A 326 28.72 3.79 23.63
N LEU A 327 27.80 2.84 23.46
CA LEU A 327 27.08 2.21 24.58
C LEU A 327 26.65 0.78 24.25
N GLN A 328 26.94 -0.16 25.16
CA GLN A 328 26.53 -1.56 25.04
C GLN A 328 25.81 -2.07 26.30
N ILE A 329 24.59 -2.57 26.13
CA ILE A 329 23.73 -3.09 27.20
C ILE A 329 23.24 -4.50 26.83
N PHE A 330 23.57 -5.47 27.68
CA PHE A 330 22.98 -6.81 27.70
C PHE A 330 22.10 -6.96 28.95
N ALA A 331 20.78 -6.88 28.77
CA ALA A 331 19.80 -7.07 29.84
C ALA A 331 19.03 -8.39 29.66
N GLY A 332 18.97 -9.20 30.73
CA GLY A 332 18.12 -10.38 30.82
C GLY A 332 16.63 -10.04 30.94
N GLY A 333 16.34 -8.79 31.32
CA GLY A 333 15.01 -8.21 31.37
C GLY A 333 14.81 -7.02 30.43
N SER A 334 13.97 -6.07 30.84
CA SER A 334 13.61 -4.88 30.05
C SER A 334 14.66 -3.77 30.20
N VAL A 335 14.77 -2.91 29.18
CA VAL A 335 15.63 -1.72 29.15
C VAL A 335 14.76 -0.47 29.06
N THR A 336 14.96 0.51 29.95
CA THR A 336 14.19 1.76 30.00
C THR A 336 15.09 2.99 30.11
N ILE A 337 14.98 3.90 29.15
CA ILE A 337 15.72 5.17 29.07
C ILE A 337 14.75 6.27 28.59
N PRO A 338 13.97 6.93 29.48
CA PRO A 338 12.89 7.83 29.06
C PRO A 338 13.39 9.16 28.47
N GLY A 339 14.65 9.52 28.68
CA GLY A 339 15.31 10.68 28.08
C GLY A 339 16.05 10.37 26.78
N THR A 340 17.07 11.17 26.48
CA THR A 340 17.86 11.05 25.24
C THR A 340 19.11 10.20 25.44
N VAL A 341 19.39 9.30 24.49
CA VAL A 341 20.69 8.64 24.34
C VAL A 341 21.50 9.37 23.28
N THR A 342 22.62 9.97 23.66
CA THR A 342 23.53 10.70 22.76
C THR A 342 24.85 9.94 22.63
N ILE A 343 25.14 9.47 21.43
CA ILE A 343 26.37 8.76 21.03
C ILE A 343 27.20 9.74 20.21
N ASN A 344 28.41 10.05 20.67
CA ASN A 344 29.20 11.18 20.16
C ASN A 344 30.54 10.80 19.50
N ALA A 345 31.00 9.56 19.66
CA ALA A 345 32.27 9.07 19.11
C ALA A 345 32.34 7.53 19.04
N ALA A 346 33.32 6.99 18.33
CA ALA A 346 33.72 5.60 18.55
C ALA A 346 34.49 5.49 19.88
N GLY A 347 34.29 4.41 20.63
CA GLY A 347 34.77 4.27 22.01
C GLY A 347 35.15 2.83 22.37
N GLY A 348 35.71 2.62 23.56
CA GLY A 348 35.93 1.27 24.05
C GLY A 348 36.18 1.20 25.56
N PRO A 349 36.04 0.00 26.17
CA PRO A 349 35.91 -1.29 25.51
C PRO A 349 34.48 -1.57 25.02
N PHE A 350 34.40 -2.13 23.81
CA PHE A 350 33.15 -2.54 23.18
C PHE A 350 33.32 -3.96 22.63
N ASN A 351 32.30 -4.82 22.74
CA ASN A 351 32.35 -6.17 22.18
C ASN A 351 32.05 -6.15 20.67
N ASP A 352 33.05 -5.78 19.87
CA ASP A 352 33.01 -5.84 18.41
C ASP A 352 32.81 -7.27 17.90
N GLY A 353 32.08 -7.43 16.80
CA GLY A 353 31.80 -8.75 16.22
C GLY A 353 30.66 -8.75 15.21
N THR A 354 30.02 -9.90 15.03
CA THR A 354 28.88 -10.07 14.12
C THR A 354 27.70 -10.70 14.85
N VAL A 355 26.52 -10.12 14.69
CA VAL A 355 25.24 -10.62 15.19
C VAL A 355 24.38 -11.06 14.00
N THR A 356 23.67 -12.18 14.12
CA THR A 356 22.70 -12.61 13.11
C THR A 356 21.31 -12.11 13.51
N LEU A 357 20.67 -11.33 12.64
CA LEU A 357 19.30 -10.87 12.79
C LEU A 357 18.29 -12.02 12.62
N SER A 358 17.05 -11.83 13.05
CA SER A 358 16.00 -12.85 13.01
C SER A 358 15.57 -13.30 11.61
N ASN A 359 15.91 -12.53 10.57
CA ASN A 359 15.76 -12.90 9.15
C ASN A 359 16.98 -13.66 8.58
N GLY A 360 18.03 -13.88 9.37
CA GLY A 360 19.27 -14.55 8.96
C GLY A 360 20.38 -13.61 8.45
N THR A 361 20.12 -12.30 8.31
CA THR A 361 21.12 -11.34 7.85
C THR A 361 22.20 -11.11 8.92
N PRO A 362 23.51 -11.15 8.58
CA PRO A 362 24.58 -10.76 9.50
C PRO A 362 24.72 -9.24 9.58
N LEU A 363 24.78 -8.71 10.80
CA LEU A 363 25.07 -7.33 11.15
C LEU A 363 26.44 -7.26 11.85
N THR A 364 27.34 -6.42 11.36
CA THR A 364 28.65 -6.17 12.02
C THR A 364 28.51 -5.03 13.03
N LEU A 365 29.04 -5.24 14.24
CA LEU A 365 29.14 -4.24 15.30
C LEU A 365 30.62 -3.89 15.49
N ALA A 366 30.94 -2.60 15.50
CA ALA A 366 32.31 -2.09 15.50
C ALA A 366 32.47 -0.83 16.36
N GLY A 367 31.93 -0.84 17.59
CA GLY A 367 31.93 0.29 18.52
C GLY A 367 33.31 0.92 18.75
N THR A 368 34.39 0.12 18.67
CA THR A 368 35.77 0.62 18.79
C THR A 368 36.25 1.49 17.63
N THR A 369 35.53 1.51 16.51
CA THR A 369 35.89 2.28 15.31
C THR A 369 34.74 3.06 14.67
N GLN A 370 33.49 2.78 15.05
CA GLN A 370 32.28 3.48 14.63
C GLN A 370 31.39 3.80 15.85
N PRO A 371 30.86 5.03 15.99
CA PRO A 371 29.91 5.36 17.06
C PRO A 371 28.71 4.40 17.06
N THR A 372 28.51 3.62 18.13
CA THR A 372 27.54 2.52 18.16
C THR A 372 26.70 2.50 19.43
N LEU A 373 25.39 2.35 19.25
CA LEU A 373 24.43 1.98 20.30
C LEU A 373 23.99 0.53 20.10
N ASP A 374 24.29 -0.36 21.05
CA ASP A 374 23.89 -1.77 21.04
C ASP A 374 23.11 -2.11 22.31
N ILE A 375 21.78 -2.25 22.18
CA ILE A 375 20.89 -2.57 23.29
C ILE A 375 20.19 -3.90 23.02
N ARG A 376 20.42 -4.85 23.93
CA ARG A 376 19.83 -6.20 23.87
C ARG A 376 19.03 -6.47 25.14
N ALA A 377 17.71 -6.61 25.00
CA ALA A 377 16.78 -6.90 26.11
C ALA A 377 16.29 -8.36 26.06
N GLY A 378 15.91 -8.92 27.21
CA GLY A 378 15.46 -10.30 27.34
C GLY A 378 16.49 -11.36 26.91
N THR A 379 17.79 -11.04 26.89
CA THR A 379 18.85 -11.94 26.37
C THR A 379 19.35 -12.94 27.43
N THR A 380 19.73 -14.13 26.99
CA THR A 380 20.54 -15.08 27.79
C THR A 380 21.99 -15.18 27.29
N GLY A 381 22.35 -14.44 26.24
CA GLY A 381 23.67 -14.47 25.60
C GLY A 381 24.67 -13.49 26.22
N PHE A 382 24.93 -13.63 27.52
CA PHE A 382 25.97 -12.88 28.23
C PHE A 382 27.38 -13.38 27.86
N VAL A 383 28.40 -12.50 27.94
CA VAL A 383 29.81 -12.90 27.79
C VAL A 383 30.35 -13.38 29.14
N GLY A 384 29.92 -12.77 30.24
CA GLY A 384 30.08 -13.25 31.60
C GLY A 384 29.02 -14.28 32.04
N THR A 385 28.98 -14.55 33.34
CA THR A 385 27.96 -15.41 33.99
C THR A 385 27.29 -14.67 35.15
N PRO A 386 26.55 -13.57 34.90
CA PRO A 386 25.72 -12.96 35.94
C PRO A 386 24.73 -13.99 36.50
N THR A 387 24.46 -13.95 37.81
CA THR A 387 23.43 -14.79 38.42
C THR A 387 22.06 -14.42 37.82
N PRO A 388 21.24 -15.38 37.33
CA PRO A 388 19.96 -15.04 36.70
C PRO A 388 19.03 -14.31 37.68
N GLY A 389 18.63 -13.09 37.32
CA GLY A 389 17.63 -12.32 38.05
C GLY A 389 16.21 -12.81 37.79
N THR A 390 15.23 -12.03 38.23
CA THR A 390 13.81 -12.21 37.89
C THR A 390 13.37 -11.08 36.96
N PRO A 391 13.66 -11.16 35.65
CA PRO A 391 13.34 -10.12 34.67
C PRO A 391 11.84 -9.89 34.52
N SER A 392 11.41 -8.64 34.30
CA SER A 392 9.99 -8.29 34.17
C SER A 392 9.39 -8.52 32.77
N GLY A 393 10.24 -8.54 31.75
CA GLY A 393 9.86 -8.62 30.33
C GLY A 393 11.09 -8.50 29.44
N ALA A 394 10.89 -8.29 28.14
CA ALA A 394 11.97 -8.05 27.16
C ALA A 394 11.76 -6.74 26.40
N ASN A 395 11.15 -5.73 27.03
CA ASN A 395 10.85 -4.45 26.39
C ASN A 395 12.12 -3.61 26.23
N ILE A 396 12.20 -2.84 25.16
CA ILE A 396 13.13 -1.70 25.04
C ILE A 396 12.26 -0.45 24.91
N THR A 397 12.42 0.50 25.82
CA THR A 397 11.70 1.78 25.80
C THR A 397 12.70 2.92 25.94
N ILE A 398 12.86 3.68 24.86
CA ILE A 398 13.80 4.80 24.76
C ILE A 398 13.02 6.05 24.31
N GLY A 399 13.38 7.23 24.84
CA GLY A 399 12.89 8.50 24.32
C GLY A 399 13.51 8.81 22.96
N SER A 400 14.52 9.69 22.93
CA SER A 400 15.24 10.04 21.70
C SER A 400 16.62 9.38 21.62
N ILE A 401 17.09 9.10 20.40
CA ILE A 401 18.43 8.59 20.12
C ILE A 401 19.10 9.55 19.12
N ILE A 402 20.31 10.00 19.43
CA ILE A 402 21.15 10.83 18.56
C ILE A 402 22.50 10.12 18.38
N ASN A 403 22.85 9.73 17.17
CA ASN A 403 24.09 9.03 16.84
C ASN A 403 24.60 9.38 15.43
N ASN A 404 25.15 10.60 15.28
CA ASN A 404 25.50 11.22 13.99
C ASN A 404 26.50 10.39 13.16
N GLY A 405 26.04 9.70 12.11
CA GLY A 405 26.86 8.84 11.26
C GLY A 405 27.17 7.44 11.84
N GLY A 406 26.60 7.12 13.01
CA GLY A 406 26.86 5.88 13.72
C GLY A 406 25.81 4.77 13.49
N LEU A 407 25.98 3.64 14.17
CA LEU A 407 25.06 2.52 14.14
C LEU A 407 24.13 2.52 15.37
N VAL A 408 22.83 2.42 15.15
CA VAL A 408 21.84 2.11 16.20
C VAL A 408 21.32 0.69 16.00
N PHE A 409 21.56 -0.18 16.97
CA PHE A 409 21.07 -1.55 16.99
C PHE A 409 20.27 -1.82 18.28
N LEU A 410 18.97 -2.08 18.11
CA LEU A 410 18.05 -2.42 19.20
C LEU A 410 17.46 -3.81 18.96
N THR A 411 17.57 -4.73 19.92
CA THR A 411 17.01 -6.08 19.75
C THR A 411 16.50 -6.71 21.05
N ASN A 412 15.45 -7.51 20.93
CA ASN A 412 15.08 -8.51 21.95
C ASN A 412 14.98 -9.93 21.35
N GLN A 413 15.72 -10.15 20.26
CA GLN A 413 15.78 -11.40 19.49
C GLN A 413 17.17 -12.04 19.48
N PHE A 414 18.21 -11.33 19.93
CA PHE A 414 19.51 -11.93 20.18
C PHE A 414 19.48 -12.86 21.39
N ALA A 415 19.85 -14.14 21.18
CA ALA A 415 19.89 -15.20 22.19
C ALA A 415 18.73 -15.14 23.22
N PRO A 416 17.46 -15.13 22.78
CA PRO A 416 16.42 -14.47 23.55
C PRO A 416 15.69 -15.46 24.47
N ASN A 417 15.46 -15.06 25.73
CA ASN A 417 14.72 -15.85 26.71
C ASN A 417 13.28 -16.09 26.22
N SER A 418 12.96 -17.30 25.77
CA SER A 418 11.68 -17.61 25.12
C SER A 418 10.45 -17.47 26.03
N ALA A 419 10.64 -17.33 27.34
CA ALA A 419 9.55 -17.07 28.30
C ALA A 419 9.12 -15.59 28.37
N LEU A 420 9.90 -14.66 27.82
CA LEU A 420 9.65 -13.21 27.91
C LEU A 420 9.16 -12.64 26.57
N ALA A 421 7.97 -12.04 26.58
CA ALA A 421 7.54 -11.16 25.48
C ALA A 421 8.15 -9.76 25.66
N GLY A 422 8.25 -9.01 24.57
CA GLY A 422 8.63 -7.61 24.63
C GLY A 422 8.53 -6.88 23.30
N ASP A 423 8.17 -5.61 23.39
CA ASP A 423 8.09 -4.66 22.29
C ASP A 423 9.32 -3.74 22.29
N ILE A 424 9.58 -3.06 21.16
CA ILE A 424 10.60 -2.03 21.06
C ILE A 424 9.93 -0.69 20.74
N GLN A 425 10.10 0.30 21.61
CA GLN A 425 9.68 1.68 21.40
C GLN A 425 10.90 2.61 21.45
N ALA A 426 11.04 3.46 20.43
CA ALA A 426 11.97 4.58 20.40
C ALA A 426 11.27 5.76 19.71
N ASP A 427 11.08 6.87 20.41
CA ASP A 427 10.25 7.97 19.92
C ASP A 427 10.87 8.62 18.67
N GLN A 428 12.15 9.05 18.76
CA GLN A 428 12.92 9.58 17.63
C GLN A 428 14.32 8.96 17.57
N ILE A 429 14.80 8.65 16.37
CA ILE A 429 16.16 8.16 16.10
C ILE A 429 16.78 9.03 15.00
N ASP A 430 17.82 9.79 15.31
CA ASP A 430 18.59 10.56 14.33
C ASP A 430 20.03 10.07 14.27
N THR A 431 20.41 9.52 13.12
CA THR A 431 21.78 9.12 12.77
C THR A 431 22.31 9.93 11.58
N SER A 432 21.60 10.98 11.17
CA SER A 432 21.98 11.77 10.00
C SER A 432 23.29 12.52 10.20
N ASN A 433 24.06 12.65 9.12
CA ASN A 433 25.35 13.33 9.15
C ASN A 433 25.79 13.77 7.75
N LEU A 434 26.18 15.03 7.61
CA LEU A 434 26.65 15.63 6.36
C LEU A 434 27.95 15.00 5.80
N THR A 435 28.65 14.18 6.58
CA THR A 435 29.81 13.39 6.12
C THR A 435 29.48 11.95 5.72
N GLY A 436 28.21 11.54 5.82
CA GLY A 436 27.71 10.18 5.57
C GLY A 436 26.82 9.71 6.72
N GLY A 437 25.55 9.40 6.40
CA GLY A 437 24.53 9.05 7.38
C GLY A 437 24.75 7.67 8.00
N GLY A 438 24.34 7.52 9.26
CA GLY A 438 24.46 6.29 10.04
C GLY A 438 23.25 5.37 9.90
N SER A 439 23.38 4.08 10.24
CA SER A 439 22.33 3.07 10.02
C SER A 439 21.51 2.76 11.28
N VAL A 440 20.25 2.37 11.09
CA VAL A 440 19.30 2.02 12.17
C VAL A 440 18.71 0.63 11.92
N ILE A 441 18.96 -0.30 12.84
CA ILE A 441 18.47 -1.67 12.78
C ILE A 441 17.73 -2.01 14.08
N ILE A 442 16.46 -2.42 13.95
CA ILE A 442 15.61 -2.86 15.06
C ILE A 442 15.08 -4.27 14.77
N ASP A 443 15.33 -5.22 15.67
CA ASP A 443 14.87 -6.62 15.57
C ASP A 443 14.07 -7.02 16.82
N SER A 444 12.74 -6.95 16.68
CA SER A 444 11.74 -7.15 17.74
C SER A 444 11.00 -8.48 17.61
N ARG A 445 10.83 -9.16 18.74
CA ARG A 445 9.94 -10.33 18.89
C ARG A 445 8.48 -9.98 19.16
N GLY A 446 8.21 -8.70 19.38
CA GLY A 446 6.88 -8.13 19.56
C GLY A 446 6.68 -7.01 18.55
N LYS A 447 6.02 -5.94 18.99
CA LYS A 447 5.79 -4.72 18.22
C LYS A 447 7.08 -3.89 18.06
N ILE A 448 7.12 -3.06 17.02
CA ILE A 448 7.99 -1.88 16.93
C ILE A 448 7.09 -0.64 16.89
N THR A 449 7.38 0.38 17.70
CA THR A 449 6.71 1.69 17.64
C THR A 449 7.76 2.79 17.57
N THR A 450 7.70 3.64 16.54
CA THR A 450 8.62 4.76 16.39
C THR A 450 8.00 5.89 15.56
N SER A 451 8.26 7.14 15.93
CA SER A 451 7.67 8.32 15.26
C SER A 451 8.63 9.00 14.27
N PHE A 452 9.94 8.76 14.39
CA PHE A 452 10.95 9.42 13.56
C PHE A 452 12.21 8.57 13.44
N ILE A 453 12.67 8.30 12.22
CA ILE A 453 13.99 7.76 11.91
C ILE A 453 14.61 8.60 10.79
N ASN A 454 15.82 9.10 10.99
CA ASN A 454 16.56 9.87 9.99
C ASN A 454 18.00 9.34 9.86
N THR A 455 18.31 8.69 8.73
CA THR A 455 19.64 8.15 8.39
C THR A 455 20.34 8.96 7.29
N SER A 456 19.86 10.17 7.02
CA SER A 456 20.26 10.94 5.84
C SER A 456 21.75 11.36 5.84
N GLY A 457 22.34 11.36 4.66
CA GLY A 457 23.66 11.93 4.37
C GLY A 457 23.55 13.38 3.90
N SER A 458 24.10 13.66 2.73
CA SER A 458 24.01 14.96 2.03
C SER A 458 23.87 14.74 0.53
N ASP A 459 23.78 15.83 -0.25
CA ASP A 459 23.89 15.79 -1.71
C ASP A 459 25.19 15.11 -2.23
N THR A 460 26.21 15.06 -1.37
CA THR A 460 27.58 14.63 -1.64
C THR A 460 27.98 13.37 -0.86
N THR A 461 27.20 12.91 0.12
CA THR A 461 27.50 11.75 0.96
C THR A 461 26.31 10.79 1.10
N PRO A 462 26.53 9.47 1.20
CA PRO A 462 25.46 8.48 1.22
C PRO A 462 24.68 8.51 2.54
N ALA A 463 23.43 8.05 2.50
CA ALA A 463 22.64 7.75 3.70
C ALA A 463 22.95 6.34 4.25
N GLY A 464 22.60 6.13 5.52
CA GLY A 464 22.58 4.81 6.16
C GLY A 464 21.28 4.05 5.89
N GLU A 465 21.29 2.74 6.16
CA GLU A 465 20.11 1.88 5.98
C GLU A 465 19.14 1.95 7.17
N ILE A 466 17.86 1.66 6.91
CA ILE A 466 16.83 1.50 7.93
C ILE A 466 16.23 0.10 7.81
N THR A 467 16.40 -0.74 8.82
CA THR A 467 15.85 -2.10 8.87
C THR A 467 15.02 -2.32 10.13
N LEU A 468 13.71 -2.52 9.98
CA LEU A 468 12.77 -2.83 11.07
C LEU A 468 12.21 -4.24 10.86
N LEU A 469 12.52 -5.17 11.77
CA LEU A 469 12.05 -6.55 11.75
C LEU A 469 11.18 -6.80 12.99
N ALA A 470 9.92 -7.16 12.81
CA ALA A 470 8.97 -7.38 13.89
C ALA A 470 8.21 -8.71 13.75
N LYS A 471 7.95 -9.40 14.86
CA LYS A 471 6.95 -10.48 14.89
C LYS A 471 5.54 -9.97 15.21
N GLY A 472 5.43 -8.86 15.93
CA GLY A 472 4.22 -8.06 16.04
C GLY A 472 4.21 -6.93 15.02
N ASP A 473 3.35 -5.94 15.23
CA ASP A 473 3.15 -4.85 14.27
C ASP A 473 4.36 -3.91 14.21
N ILE A 474 4.59 -3.28 13.06
CA ILE A 474 5.38 -2.04 12.98
C ILE A 474 4.37 -0.89 12.89
N LEU A 475 4.27 -0.11 13.97
CA LEU A 475 3.40 1.06 14.05
C LEU A 475 4.21 2.34 13.87
N LEU A 476 3.82 3.13 12.88
CA LEU A 476 4.26 4.50 12.66
C LEU A 476 3.10 5.43 13.07
N PRO A 477 3.05 5.85 14.35
CA PRO A 477 1.90 6.55 14.88
C PRO A 477 1.83 7.98 14.36
N PHE A 478 0.62 8.53 14.29
CA PHE A 478 0.43 9.95 14.04
C PHE A 478 0.76 10.74 15.31
N VAL A 479 1.69 11.69 15.20
CA VAL A 479 2.00 12.66 16.25
C VAL A 479 1.84 14.09 15.70
N PRO A 480 1.73 15.14 16.54
CA PRO A 480 1.49 16.51 16.06
C PRO A 480 2.64 17.10 15.23
N THR A 481 3.83 16.51 15.31
CA THR A 481 4.95 16.73 14.39
C THR A 481 4.91 15.68 13.28
N PRO A 482 5.40 15.94 12.05
CA PRO A 482 5.36 14.94 11.00
C PRO A 482 6.14 13.66 11.39
N THR A 483 5.52 12.51 11.19
CA THR A 483 6.14 11.19 11.35
C THR A 483 7.01 10.91 10.12
N PHE A 484 8.31 10.69 10.29
CA PHE A 484 9.28 10.61 9.17
C PHE A 484 10.18 9.37 9.29
N ILE A 485 10.32 8.59 8.21
CA ILE A 485 11.39 7.59 8.04
C ILE A 485 12.17 8.01 6.80
N VAL A 486 13.40 8.53 6.95
CA VAL A 486 14.13 9.22 5.87
C VAL A 486 15.56 8.69 5.74
N ALA A 487 15.96 8.34 4.52
CA ALA A 487 17.29 7.84 4.17
C ALA A 487 17.86 8.56 2.93
N ASP A 488 17.89 9.88 2.94
CA ASP A 488 18.23 10.72 1.78
C ASP A 488 19.75 10.95 1.65
N GLY A 489 20.32 10.89 0.44
CA GLY A 489 21.76 11.12 0.26
C GLY A 489 22.26 11.01 -1.18
N SER A 490 23.57 11.18 -1.38
CA SER A 490 24.21 11.04 -2.71
C SER A 490 24.09 9.62 -3.26
N ARG A 491 23.95 8.66 -2.35
CA ARG A 491 23.22 7.41 -2.56
C ARG A 491 22.18 7.31 -1.43
N SER A 492 20.89 7.19 -1.77
CA SER A 492 19.86 6.98 -0.75
C SER A 492 19.99 5.59 -0.11
N GLY A 493 19.63 5.48 1.16
CA GLY A 493 19.72 4.25 1.94
C GLY A 493 18.53 3.34 1.69
N PRO A 494 18.70 2.00 1.72
CA PRO A 494 17.57 1.08 1.64
C PRO A 494 16.72 1.16 2.92
N ILE A 495 15.41 1.05 2.76
CA ILE A 495 14.43 1.05 3.86
C ILE A 495 13.65 -0.26 3.81
N THR A 496 13.80 -1.10 4.83
CA THR A 496 13.19 -2.43 4.91
C THR A 496 12.35 -2.56 6.17
N LEU A 497 11.03 -2.67 6.03
CA LEU A 497 10.10 -2.94 7.12
C LEU A 497 9.46 -4.31 6.88
N ILE A 498 9.65 -5.25 7.80
CA ILE A 498 9.10 -6.60 7.72
C ILE A 498 8.39 -6.92 9.05
N SER A 499 7.08 -7.19 8.98
CA SER A 499 6.28 -7.65 10.11
C SER A 499 5.62 -9.00 9.81
N GLN A 500 5.45 -9.84 10.83
CA GLN A 500 4.66 -11.08 10.73
C GLN A 500 3.16 -10.86 10.96
N THR A 501 2.70 -9.62 11.21
CA THR A 501 1.30 -9.27 11.46
C THR A 501 0.83 -8.07 10.65
N ALA A 502 1.37 -6.88 10.89
CA ALA A 502 0.98 -5.66 10.20
C ALA A 502 2.09 -4.59 10.13
N ILE A 503 2.06 -3.77 9.08
CA ILE A 503 2.71 -2.45 9.06
C ILE A 503 1.58 -1.42 8.97
N ILE A 504 1.53 -0.52 9.94
CA ILE A 504 0.46 0.46 10.11
C ILE A 504 1.10 1.86 10.11
N GLN A 505 0.77 2.62 9.07
CA GLN A 505 1.12 4.03 8.94
C GLN A 505 -0.14 4.85 9.18
N GLU A 506 -0.24 5.47 10.36
CA GLU A 506 -1.43 6.21 10.75
C GLU A 506 -1.61 7.52 9.96
N PHE A 507 -2.88 7.90 9.77
CA PHE A 507 -3.31 9.13 9.11
C PHE A 507 -3.85 10.13 10.14
N ALA A 508 -3.59 11.42 9.91
CA ALA A 508 -4.19 12.50 10.68
C ALA A 508 -5.68 12.64 10.33
N PRO A 509 -6.61 12.83 11.27
CA PRO A 509 -8.02 13.07 10.95
C PRO A 509 -8.21 14.21 9.94
N PHE A 510 -9.07 14.01 8.94
CA PHE A 510 -9.36 15.01 7.90
C PHE A 510 -9.62 16.40 8.50
N GLY A 511 -8.99 17.42 7.90
CA GLY A 511 -9.18 18.82 8.31
C GLY A 511 -8.35 19.26 9.52
N THR A 512 -7.45 18.43 10.05
CA THR A 512 -6.52 18.83 11.13
C THR A 512 -5.51 19.88 10.61
N PRO A 513 -5.57 21.15 11.04
CA PRO A 513 -4.74 22.20 10.44
C PRO A 513 -3.26 22.02 10.79
N GLY A 514 -2.39 22.00 9.77
CA GLY A 514 -0.95 21.80 9.95
C GLY A 514 -0.54 20.35 10.19
N ALA A 515 -1.45 19.38 10.12
CA ALA A 515 -1.08 17.97 10.14
C ALA A 515 -0.35 17.61 8.85
N ALA A 516 0.94 17.31 8.97
CA ALA A 516 1.71 16.71 7.89
C ALA A 516 1.44 15.20 7.85
N LEU A 517 1.37 14.65 6.63
CA LEU A 517 1.22 13.21 6.44
C LEU A 517 2.49 12.50 6.90
N SER A 518 2.32 11.38 7.60
CA SER A 518 3.42 10.44 7.87
C SER A 518 4.10 10.09 6.56
N THR A 519 5.43 10.06 6.52
CA THR A 519 6.20 9.93 5.28
C THR A 519 7.37 8.95 5.43
N ILE A 520 7.46 7.98 4.53
CA ILE A 520 8.67 7.19 4.27
C ILE A 520 9.39 7.82 3.06
N GLN A 521 10.70 8.03 3.11
CA GLN A 521 11.48 8.80 2.12
C GLN A 521 12.94 8.31 1.95
N ALA A 522 13.48 8.35 0.73
CA ALA A 522 14.81 7.88 0.33
C ALA A 522 15.25 8.54 -1.00
N ILE A 523 15.44 9.86 -0.99
CA ILE A 523 15.80 10.69 -2.15
C ILE A 523 17.29 10.52 -2.51
N ASN A 524 17.55 10.29 -3.80
CA ASN A 524 18.87 10.09 -4.37
C ASN A 524 19.38 11.37 -5.05
N TYR A 525 20.47 11.95 -4.54
CA TYR A 525 21.06 13.18 -5.08
C TYR A 525 22.24 12.96 -6.04
N GLY A 526 22.85 11.77 -6.05
CA GLY A 526 24.12 11.52 -6.75
C GLY A 526 24.01 10.65 -8.00
N ALA A 527 25.13 10.02 -8.36
CA ALA A 527 25.30 9.27 -9.60
C ALA A 527 25.12 7.74 -9.47
N GLU A 528 25.04 7.23 -8.24
CA GLU A 528 24.76 5.81 -7.97
C GLU A 528 23.25 5.56 -7.90
N ALA A 529 22.83 4.31 -8.04
CA ALA A 529 21.43 3.94 -7.89
C ALA A 529 20.98 4.08 -6.43
N GLY A 530 19.81 4.68 -6.20
CA GLY A 530 19.21 4.83 -4.88
C GLY A 530 18.80 3.51 -4.23
N GLY A 531 18.63 3.52 -2.91
CA GLY A 531 18.15 2.39 -2.13
C GLY A 531 16.68 2.05 -2.42
N ASP A 532 16.34 0.75 -2.31
CA ASP A 532 14.97 0.27 -2.43
C ASP A 532 14.19 0.48 -1.12
N VAL A 533 12.88 0.71 -1.23
CA VAL A 533 11.93 0.70 -0.10
C VAL A 533 11.06 -0.55 -0.17
N THR A 534 11.14 -1.39 0.86
CA THR A 534 10.45 -2.69 0.95
C THR A 534 9.57 -2.76 2.18
N LEU A 535 8.26 -2.90 1.99
CA LEU A 535 7.28 -3.15 3.05
C LEU A 535 6.68 -4.55 2.87
N SER A 536 6.79 -5.40 3.89
CA SER A 536 6.27 -6.78 3.84
C SER A 536 5.58 -7.16 5.15
N ALA A 537 4.26 -7.35 5.11
CA ALA A 537 3.47 -7.86 6.23
C ALA A 537 2.11 -8.38 5.76
N PRO A 538 1.47 -9.36 6.43
CA PRO A 538 0.14 -9.83 6.08
C PRO A 538 -0.90 -8.70 5.92
N ASN A 539 -0.83 -7.66 6.76
CA ASN A 539 -1.65 -6.47 6.64
C ASN A 539 -0.78 -5.22 6.44
N LEU A 540 -0.97 -4.51 5.33
CA LEU A 540 -0.40 -3.17 5.11
C LEU A 540 -1.53 -2.14 5.17
N VAL A 541 -1.47 -1.23 6.14
CA VAL A 541 -2.43 -0.13 6.31
C VAL A 541 -1.68 1.17 6.12
N LEU A 542 -1.88 1.81 4.98
CA LEU A 542 -1.09 2.96 4.52
C LEU A 542 -1.99 4.19 4.43
N GLY A 543 -1.92 5.04 5.46
CA GLY A 543 -2.69 6.27 5.56
C GLY A 543 -1.92 7.57 5.28
N GLY A 544 -0.60 7.48 5.08
CA GLY A 544 0.25 8.64 4.82
C GLY A 544 0.97 8.55 3.48
N ASN A 545 1.90 9.46 3.24
CA ASN A 545 2.71 9.41 2.03
C ASN A 545 3.78 8.29 2.12
N ILE A 546 4.01 7.65 0.98
CA ILE A 546 5.24 6.93 0.68
C ILE A 546 5.81 7.64 -0.56
N PHE A 547 6.39 8.83 -0.30
CA PHE A 547 7.19 9.58 -1.26
C PHE A 547 8.67 9.16 -1.19
N PRO A 548 8.98 7.92 -1.62
CA PRO A 548 10.24 7.71 -2.29
C PRO A 548 10.15 6.62 -3.37
N VAL A 549 10.63 6.94 -4.56
CA VAL A 549 12.08 7.07 -4.71
C VAL A 549 12.32 8.18 -5.72
N GLY A 550 12.77 9.33 -5.25
CA GLY A 550 13.01 10.51 -6.08
C GLY A 550 14.49 10.64 -6.40
N THR A 551 14.89 10.63 -7.68
CA THR A 551 16.26 11.01 -8.05
C THR A 551 16.30 12.46 -8.52
N LEU A 552 17.17 13.26 -7.90
CA LEU A 552 17.59 14.60 -8.34
C LEU A 552 18.98 14.56 -8.99
N GLY A 553 19.67 13.42 -8.89
CA GLY A 553 20.99 13.18 -9.47
C GLY A 553 20.95 12.50 -10.84
N THR A 554 22.11 12.02 -11.30
CA THR A 554 22.28 11.26 -12.54
C THR A 554 22.05 9.75 -12.37
N GLY A 555 22.07 9.24 -11.15
CA GLY A 555 21.79 7.84 -10.84
C GLY A 555 20.29 7.56 -10.79
N SER A 556 19.88 6.37 -11.19
CA SER A 556 18.47 5.97 -11.14
C SER A 556 17.94 5.90 -9.71
N SER A 557 16.64 6.12 -9.55
CA SER A 557 15.95 5.79 -8.31
C SER A 557 15.96 4.27 -8.06
N GLY A 558 16.02 3.88 -6.79
CA GLY A 558 15.61 2.55 -6.33
C GLY A 558 14.10 2.32 -6.52
N ASN A 559 13.61 1.18 -6.04
CA ASN A 559 12.25 0.67 -6.29
C ASN A 559 11.41 0.64 -5.01
N ILE A 560 10.08 0.68 -5.16
CA ILE A 560 9.13 0.40 -4.06
C ILE A 560 8.61 -1.03 -4.21
N ARG A 561 8.68 -1.83 -3.15
CA ARG A 561 8.11 -3.20 -3.12
C ARG A 561 7.16 -3.37 -1.93
N LEU A 562 5.90 -3.62 -2.22
CA LEU A 562 4.85 -3.89 -1.24
C LEU A 562 4.42 -5.35 -1.33
N THR A 563 4.46 -6.10 -0.23
CA THR A 563 3.99 -7.50 -0.16
C THR A 563 3.02 -7.70 1.01
N ALA A 564 1.82 -8.21 0.75
CA ALA A 564 0.79 -8.42 1.78
C ALA A 564 -0.18 -9.58 1.49
N ASP A 565 -1.04 -9.92 2.46
CA ASP A 565 -2.33 -10.52 2.17
C ASP A 565 -3.35 -9.42 1.88
N THR A 566 -3.44 -8.40 2.74
CA THR A 566 -4.35 -7.26 2.56
C THR A 566 -3.58 -5.95 2.61
N LEU A 567 -3.67 -5.19 1.51
CA LEU A 567 -3.15 -3.84 1.39
C LEU A 567 -4.34 -2.87 1.33
N THR A 568 -4.49 -2.05 2.36
CA THR A 568 -5.45 -0.94 2.42
C THR A 568 -4.68 0.36 2.36
N SER A 569 -4.99 1.19 1.37
CA SER A 569 -4.35 2.47 1.14
C SER A 569 -5.41 3.55 1.04
N SER A 570 -5.34 4.55 1.92
CA SER A 570 -6.31 5.64 1.97
C SER A 570 -5.58 6.98 2.06
N LEU A 571 -5.88 7.92 1.15
CA LEU A 571 -5.27 9.27 1.10
C LEU A 571 -3.73 9.28 0.94
N ALA A 572 -3.17 8.12 0.61
CA ALA A 572 -1.76 7.87 0.51
C ALA A 572 -1.27 8.01 -0.92
N THR A 573 -0.14 8.70 -1.09
CA THR A 573 0.62 8.72 -2.35
C THR A 573 1.80 7.78 -2.23
N ILE A 574 1.84 6.72 -3.05
CA ILE A 574 2.95 5.77 -3.15
C ILE A 574 3.57 5.93 -4.54
N ALA A 575 4.72 6.58 -4.64
CA ALA A 575 5.26 6.96 -5.94
C ALA A 575 6.78 6.87 -6.05
N THR A 576 7.26 6.29 -7.16
CA THR A 576 8.62 6.50 -7.66
C THR A 576 8.65 7.74 -8.55
N ALA A 577 9.75 8.49 -8.54
CA ALA A 577 9.87 9.72 -9.31
C ALA A 577 11.30 9.98 -9.81
N THR A 578 11.42 10.70 -10.93
CA THR A 578 12.68 11.33 -11.31
C THR A 578 12.47 12.81 -11.61
N PHE A 579 13.29 13.65 -10.98
CA PHE A 579 13.36 15.10 -11.18
C PHE A 579 14.73 15.51 -11.77
N GLY A 580 15.74 14.62 -11.67
CA GLY A 580 17.06 14.77 -12.25
C GLY A 580 17.29 13.83 -13.45
N PRO A 581 18.52 13.77 -13.99
CA PRO A 581 18.86 12.96 -15.16
C PRO A 581 18.99 11.43 -14.95
N GLY A 582 18.58 10.89 -13.81
CA GLY A 582 18.38 9.46 -13.59
C GLY A 582 17.01 8.96 -14.08
N ASP A 583 16.85 7.65 -14.24
CA ASP A 583 15.53 7.04 -14.49
C ASP A 583 14.76 6.83 -13.17
N ALA A 584 13.43 6.88 -13.20
CA ALA A 584 12.61 6.50 -12.04
C ALA A 584 12.60 4.97 -11.87
N GLY A 585 12.58 4.49 -10.62
CA GLY A 585 12.53 3.05 -10.32
C GLY A 585 11.10 2.49 -10.37
N GLU A 586 10.96 1.18 -10.19
CA GLU A 586 9.69 0.48 -10.33
C GLU A 586 8.84 0.51 -9.04
N LEU A 587 7.51 0.54 -9.20
CA LEU A 587 6.55 0.26 -8.13
C LEU A 587 5.98 -1.16 -8.33
N ILE A 588 6.25 -2.05 -7.36
CA ILE A 588 5.84 -3.45 -7.41
C ILE A 588 4.96 -3.77 -6.20
N VAL A 589 3.69 -4.08 -6.46
CA VAL A 589 2.69 -4.42 -5.45
C VAL A 589 2.25 -5.86 -5.64
N LYS A 590 2.36 -6.67 -4.58
CA LYS A 590 1.86 -8.06 -4.53
C LYS A 590 1.00 -8.24 -3.28
N ALA A 591 -0.32 -8.33 -3.44
CA ALA A 591 -1.20 -8.56 -2.30
C ALA A 591 -2.45 -9.34 -2.69
N ARG A 592 -2.90 -10.29 -1.86
CA ARG A 592 -4.15 -11.03 -2.13
C ARG A 592 -5.34 -10.08 -2.36
N THR A 593 -5.45 -9.01 -1.58
CA THR A 593 -6.46 -7.95 -1.78
C THR A 593 -5.83 -6.56 -1.71
N VAL A 594 -6.09 -5.71 -2.72
CA VAL A 594 -5.72 -4.29 -2.74
C VAL A 594 -6.98 -3.44 -2.68
N SER A 595 -7.07 -2.55 -1.69
CA SER A 595 -8.15 -1.57 -1.54
C SER A 595 -7.56 -0.16 -1.53
N LEU A 596 -7.94 0.65 -2.51
CA LEU A 596 -7.51 2.04 -2.68
C LEU A 596 -8.71 2.96 -2.47
N ASP A 597 -8.58 3.96 -1.60
CA ASP A 597 -9.58 5.02 -1.41
C ASP A 597 -8.91 6.40 -1.39
N TYR A 598 -9.17 7.24 -2.41
CA TYR A 598 -8.41 8.46 -2.68
C TYR A 598 -6.87 8.23 -2.62
N ALA A 599 -6.36 7.10 -3.14
CA ALA A 599 -4.94 6.76 -3.08
C ALA A 599 -4.29 6.75 -4.47
N PHE A 600 -3.06 7.24 -4.58
CA PHE A 600 -2.27 7.22 -5.82
C PHE A 600 -1.12 6.22 -5.70
N PHE A 601 -1.09 5.22 -6.57
CA PHE A 601 0.02 4.30 -6.77
C PHE A 601 0.65 4.62 -8.12
N GLY A 602 1.91 5.04 -8.18
CA GLY A 602 2.46 5.36 -9.49
C GLY A 602 3.96 5.59 -9.62
N SER A 603 4.29 6.11 -10.79
CA SER A 603 5.64 6.42 -11.25
C SER A 603 5.59 7.71 -12.08
N ALA A 604 6.55 8.61 -11.88
CA ALA A 604 6.60 9.89 -12.58
C ALA A 604 8.00 10.26 -13.10
N ASN A 605 8.09 10.74 -14.33
CA ASN A 605 9.26 11.44 -14.86
C ASN A 605 8.96 12.94 -15.00
N ALA A 606 9.58 13.79 -14.20
CA ALA A 606 9.54 15.25 -14.27
C ALA A 606 10.91 15.86 -14.61
N SER A 607 11.70 15.18 -15.44
CA SER A 607 13.08 15.50 -15.79
C SER A 607 13.20 16.11 -17.18
N ASP A 608 13.81 17.29 -17.30
CA ASP A 608 14.09 17.97 -18.58
C ASP A 608 15.30 17.36 -19.34
N SER A 609 15.48 16.03 -19.32
CA SER A 609 16.70 15.38 -19.84
C SER A 609 16.53 14.06 -20.61
N GLY A 610 15.30 13.64 -20.91
CA GLY A 610 15.03 12.55 -21.87
C GLY A 610 15.11 11.15 -21.25
N LYS A 611 14.48 10.97 -20.08
CA LYS A 611 14.61 9.78 -19.23
C LYS A 611 13.32 8.95 -19.16
N ARG A 612 13.31 7.84 -18.43
CA ARG A 612 12.10 7.00 -18.32
C ARG A 612 11.46 7.05 -16.94
N GLY A 613 10.13 7.12 -16.94
CA GLY A 613 9.33 6.68 -15.80
C GLY A 613 9.52 5.18 -15.59
N GLY A 614 9.59 4.75 -14.32
CA GLY A 614 9.65 3.33 -13.98
C GLY A 614 8.29 2.65 -14.17
N ASN A 615 8.29 1.32 -14.23
CA ASN A 615 7.07 0.55 -14.44
C ASN A 615 6.24 0.45 -13.14
N VAL A 616 4.92 0.29 -13.30
CA VAL A 616 3.99 0.03 -12.19
C VAL A 616 3.38 -1.36 -12.38
N THR A 617 3.63 -2.27 -11.44
CA THR A 617 3.12 -3.64 -11.48
C THR A 617 2.27 -3.94 -10.25
N VAL A 618 1.01 -4.33 -10.43
CA VAL A 618 0.10 -4.74 -9.35
C VAL A 618 -0.42 -6.16 -9.61
N GLU A 619 -0.14 -7.08 -8.68
CA GLU A 619 -0.55 -8.48 -8.74
C GLU A 619 -1.39 -8.83 -7.49
N ALA A 620 -2.64 -9.27 -7.70
CA ALA A 620 -3.59 -9.54 -6.63
C ALA A 620 -4.63 -10.63 -6.98
N ASP A 621 -5.53 -10.98 -6.05
CA ASP A 621 -6.79 -11.66 -6.40
C ASP A 621 -7.89 -10.62 -6.67
N SER A 622 -8.00 -9.58 -5.83
CA SER A 622 -8.99 -8.51 -5.98
C SER A 622 -8.39 -7.12 -5.82
N ILE A 623 -8.70 -6.22 -6.75
CA ILE A 623 -8.38 -4.80 -6.68
C ILE A 623 -9.68 -3.99 -6.65
N THR A 624 -9.83 -3.14 -5.64
CA THR A 624 -10.93 -2.18 -5.53
C THR A 624 -10.35 -0.77 -5.43
N GLY A 625 -10.84 0.15 -6.25
CA GLY A 625 -10.45 1.56 -6.23
C GLY A 625 -11.65 2.49 -6.17
N THR A 626 -11.73 3.30 -5.12
CA THR A 626 -12.82 4.27 -4.88
C THR A 626 -12.31 5.71 -4.83
N THR A 627 -13.23 6.67 -4.98
CA THR A 627 -13.01 8.08 -4.61
C THR A 627 -11.78 8.72 -5.25
N GLY A 628 -11.60 8.58 -6.57
CA GLY A 628 -10.45 9.18 -7.28
C GLY A 628 -9.14 8.40 -7.17
N SER A 629 -9.14 7.18 -6.62
CA SER A 629 -7.92 6.34 -6.53
C SER A 629 -7.31 5.96 -7.87
N GLN A 630 -5.99 6.06 -8.01
CA GLN A 630 -5.29 5.87 -9.26
C GLN A 630 -4.11 4.89 -9.19
N ILE A 631 -3.91 4.16 -10.30
CA ILE A 631 -2.71 3.36 -10.59
C ILE A 631 -2.10 3.92 -11.88
N ALA A 632 -1.02 4.70 -11.80
CA ALA A 632 -0.61 5.60 -12.88
C ALA A 632 0.88 5.62 -13.19
N SER A 633 1.21 5.85 -14.46
CA SER A 633 2.56 6.15 -14.95
C SER A 633 2.57 7.45 -15.74
N LEU A 634 3.40 8.42 -15.36
CA LEU A 634 3.34 9.80 -15.86
C LEU A 634 4.68 10.28 -16.42
N ALA A 635 4.66 10.86 -17.62
CA ALA A 635 5.76 11.67 -18.16
C ALA A 635 5.35 13.14 -18.13
N LEU A 636 5.92 13.89 -17.19
CA LEU A 636 5.77 15.33 -16.97
C LEU A 636 6.91 16.14 -17.61
N GLY A 637 8.07 15.52 -17.86
CA GLY A 637 9.24 16.13 -18.50
C GLY A 637 9.60 15.50 -19.85
N PHE A 638 10.88 15.48 -20.19
CA PHE A 638 11.38 14.80 -21.39
C PHE A 638 11.61 13.30 -21.13
N GLY A 639 11.10 12.47 -22.05
CA GLY A 639 11.27 11.03 -22.15
C GLY A 639 10.03 10.22 -21.73
N ASP A 640 10.06 8.90 -21.99
CA ASP A 640 8.86 8.04 -21.96
C ASP A 640 8.30 7.80 -20.54
N ALA A 641 6.98 7.65 -20.43
CA ALA A 641 6.36 7.06 -19.24
C ALA A 641 6.60 5.54 -19.21
N GLY A 642 6.66 4.95 -18.01
CA GLY A 642 6.77 3.50 -17.84
C GLY A 642 5.47 2.74 -18.12
N ASP A 643 5.54 1.42 -18.24
CA ASP A 643 4.36 0.57 -18.47
C ASP A 643 3.58 0.33 -17.17
N VAL A 644 2.25 0.16 -17.29
CA VAL A 644 1.37 -0.24 -16.18
C VAL A 644 0.84 -1.65 -16.43
N THR A 645 1.22 -2.60 -15.57
CA THR A 645 0.83 -4.01 -15.67
C THR A 645 0.01 -4.44 -14.46
N ILE A 646 -1.21 -4.92 -14.69
CA ILE A 646 -2.13 -5.35 -13.63
C ILE A 646 -2.56 -6.80 -13.87
N LYS A 647 -2.49 -7.62 -12.81
CA LYS A 647 -2.97 -9.00 -12.77
C LYS A 647 -3.89 -9.17 -11.57
N ALA A 648 -5.13 -9.59 -11.82
CA ALA A 648 -6.11 -9.86 -10.77
C ALA A 648 -7.04 -11.03 -11.15
N GLN A 649 -7.92 -11.46 -10.26
CA GLN A 649 -9.16 -12.19 -10.64
C GLN A 649 -10.30 -11.20 -10.85
N THR A 650 -10.38 -10.15 -10.02
CA THR A 650 -11.39 -9.09 -10.11
C THR A 650 -10.76 -7.70 -9.97
N ILE A 651 -11.20 -6.76 -10.80
CA ILE A 651 -10.85 -5.33 -10.73
C ILE A 651 -12.15 -4.53 -10.76
N SER A 652 -12.39 -3.72 -9.73
CA SER A 652 -13.54 -2.84 -9.63
C SER A 652 -13.09 -1.41 -9.34
N LEU A 653 -13.33 -0.49 -10.27
CA LEU A 653 -13.06 0.93 -10.09
C LEU A 653 -14.39 1.70 -10.13
N SER A 654 -14.58 2.60 -9.16
CA SER A 654 -15.80 3.38 -9.02
C SER A 654 -15.54 4.77 -8.46
N GLY A 655 -16.00 5.80 -9.18
CA GLY A 655 -16.11 7.15 -8.63
C GLY A 655 -15.25 8.21 -9.31
N PHE A 656 -15.76 9.43 -9.17
CA PHE A 656 -15.19 10.69 -9.62
C PHE A 656 -15.31 11.70 -8.49
N THR A 657 -14.28 12.52 -8.28
CA THR A 657 -14.17 13.49 -7.19
C THR A 657 -14.14 14.91 -7.76
N PRO A 658 -15.29 15.61 -7.88
CA PRO A 658 -15.35 16.95 -8.44
C PRO A 658 -14.71 17.99 -7.53
N GLY A 659 -14.07 19.00 -8.13
CA GLY A 659 -13.67 20.23 -7.44
C GLY A 659 -12.27 20.24 -6.82
N ASP A 660 -11.48 19.19 -7.01
CA ASP A 660 -10.08 19.21 -6.60
C ASP A 660 -9.22 20.13 -7.48
N LEU A 661 -8.29 20.84 -6.85
CA LEU A 661 -7.44 21.84 -7.52
C LEU A 661 -6.36 21.22 -8.42
N ASN A 662 -6.26 19.88 -8.44
CA ASN A 662 -5.26 19.16 -9.20
C ASN A 662 -5.94 18.29 -10.28
N PRO A 663 -5.90 18.70 -11.57
CA PRO A 663 -6.72 18.09 -12.62
C PRO A 663 -6.38 16.64 -12.96
N ILE A 664 -5.24 16.12 -12.49
CA ILE A 664 -4.85 14.72 -12.67
C ILE A 664 -5.61 13.72 -11.78
N PHE A 665 -6.26 14.15 -10.68
CA PHE A 665 -6.81 13.22 -9.64
C PHE A 665 -8.34 13.06 -9.63
N GLN A 666 -9.05 13.44 -10.69
CA GLN A 666 -10.51 13.54 -10.63
C GLN A 666 -11.26 12.20 -10.76
N ASN A 667 -10.69 11.16 -11.36
CA ASN A 667 -11.34 9.86 -11.56
C ASN A 667 -10.57 8.69 -10.94
N SER A 668 -11.31 7.67 -10.48
CA SER A 668 -10.69 6.39 -10.12
C SER A 668 -10.21 5.67 -11.39
N ALA A 669 -8.90 5.52 -11.58
CA ALA A 669 -8.39 5.17 -12.90
C ALA A 669 -7.06 4.41 -12.94
N ILE A 670 -6.84 3.69 -14.04
CA ILE A 670 -5.54 3.12 -14.42
C ILE A 670 -5.02 3.95 -15.60
N ILE A 671 -3.89 4.64 -15.43
CA ILE A 671 -3.45 5.72 -16.33
C ILE A 671 -2.02 5.50 -16.83
N SER A 672 -1.74 5.80 -18.10
CA SER A 672 -0.38 6.09 -18.57
C SER A 672 -0.36 7.31 -19.48
N SER A 673 0.33 8.39 -19.08
CA SER A 673 0.14 9.71 -19.71
C SER A 673 1.43 10.50 -19.91
N ALA A 674 1.58 11.07 -21.11
CA ALA A 674 2.56 12.10 -21.46
C ALA A 674 1.88 13.48 -21.38
N GLN A 675 2.23 14.26 -20.36
CA GLN A 675 1.52 15.45 -19.88
C GLN A 675 1.88 16.73 -20.66
N PRO A 676 1.14 17.84 -20.50
CA PRO A 676 1.38 19.05 -21.29
C PRO A 676 2.82 19.56 -21.18
N GLY A 677 3.53 19.63 -22.31
CA GLY A 677 4.93 20.03 -22.39
C GLY A 677 5.96 18.89 -22.40
N SER A 678 5.54 17.62 -22.21
CA SER A 678 6.45 16.48 -22.28
C SER A 678 6.91 16.17 -23.71
N GLU A 679 8.15 15.70 -23.88
CA GLU A 679 8.65 15.11 -25.13
C GLU A 679 8.99 13.62 -24.88
N GLY A 680 8.02 12.73 -25.05
CA GLY A 680 8.14 11.30 -24.74
C GLY A 680 6.84 10.54 -25.00
N ASN A 681 6.91 9.22 -25.17
CA ASN A 681 5.73 8.38 -25.38
C ASN A 681 5.04 8.06 -24.05
N SER A 682 3.72 7.88 -24.07
CA SER A 682 3.02 7.23 -22.96
C SER A 682 3.32 5.72 -22.96
N GLY A 683 3.49 5.15 -21.77
CA GLY A 683 3.70 3.71 -21.61
C GLY A 683 2.43 2.89 -21.88
N LYS A 684 2.59 1.59 -22.07
CA LYS A 684 1.50 0.65 -22.34
C LYS A 684 0.74 0.30 -21.05
N ILE A 685 -0.58 0.14 -21.16
CA ILE A 685 -1.39 -0.51 -20.11
C ILE A 685 -1.67 -1.96 -20.50
N THR A 686 -1.36 -2.91 -19.61
CA THR A 686 -1.70 -4.33 -19.78
C THR A 686 -2.45 -4.86 -18.56
N ILE A 687 -3.71 -5.23 -18.75
CA ILE A 687 -4.59 -5.80 -17.71
C ILE A 687 -4.86 -7.27 -18.03
N THR A 688 -4.62 -8.17 -17.07
CA THR A 688 -5.06 -9.57 -17.11
C THR A 688 -5.98 -9.82 -15.93
N THR A 689 -7.23 -10.21 -16.17
CA THR A 689 -8.22 -10.42 -15.11
C THR A 689 -9.23 -11.52 -15.45
N GLY A 690 -10.05 -11.92 -14.47
CA GLY A 690 -11.32 -12.61 -14.73
C GLY A 690 -12.39 -11.59 -15.12
N LYS A 691 -12.61 -10.61 -14.25
CA LYS A 691 -13.61 -9.55 -14.39
C LYS A 691 -13.00 -8.15 -14.21
N LEU A 692 -13.24 -7.26 -15.18
CA LEU A 692 -13.04 -5.81 -15.06
C LEU A 692 -14.40 -5.11 -14.93
N THR A 693 -14.53 -4.17 -14.00
CA THR A 693 -15.72 -3.33 -13.84
C THR A 693 -15.29 -1.88 -13.61
N LEU A 694 -15.74 -1.00 -14.49
CA LEU A 694 -15.59 0.46 -14.40
C LEU A 694 -16.97 1.06 -14.19
N SER A 695 -17.11 1.92 -13.19
CA SER A 695 -18.37 2.56 -12.83
C SER A 695 -18.19 3.99 -12.36
N ASP A 696 -19.24 4.80 -12.39
CA ASP A 696 -19.29 6.15 -11.83
C ASP A 696 -18.10 7.04 -12.22
N GLY A 697 -17.76 7.08 -13.51
CA GLY A 697 -16.70 7.94 -14.07
C GLY A 697 -15.29 7.33 -14.03
N ALA A 698 -15.14 6.10 -13.51
CA ALA A 698 -13.86 5.39 -13.48
C ALA A 698 -13.33 5.01 -14.88
N ALA A 699 -12.01 5.02 -15.07
CA ALA A 699 -11.39 4.89 -16.39
C ALA A 699 -10.15 3.97 -16.49
N VAL A 700 -9.83 3.53 -17.70
CA VAL A 700 -8.52 3.00 -18.09
C VAL A 700 -8.02 3.83 -19.27
N ALA A 701 -6.99 4.65 -19.09
CA ALA A 701 -6.67 5.72 -20.03
C ALA A 701 -5.19 5.79 -20.41
N THR A 702 -4.89 5.94 -21.70
CA THR A 702 -3.58 6.43 -22.17
C THR A 702 -3.73 7.76 -22.90
N SER A 703 -2.83 8.71 -22.66
CA SER A 703 -3.00 10.07 -23.17
C SER A 703 -1.70 10.81 -23.46
N SER A 704 -1.59 11.40 -24.65
CA SER A 704 -0.47 12.28 -25.02
C SER A 704 -0.95 13.71 -25.26
N PHE A 705 -0.41 14.64 -24.48
CA PHE A 705 -0.63 16.09 -24.54
C PHE A 705 0.57 16.85 -25.12
N GLY A 706 1.68 16.16 -25.44
CA GLY A 706 2.95 16.75 -25.86
C GLY A 706 3.46 16.17 -27.18
N VAL A 707 4.77 15.98 -27.29
CA VAL A 707 5.39 15.32 -28.46
C VAL A 707 5.67 13.87 -28.13
N GLY A 708 4.93 12.94 -28.75
CA GLY A 708 5.04 11.50 -28.51
C GLY A 708 3.73 10.77 -28.73
N ASN A 709 3.80 9.45 -28.90
CA ASN A 709 2.62 8.61 -29.11
C ASN A 709 1.89 8.34 -27.78
N ALA A 710 0.57 8.19 -27.83
CA ALA A 710 -0.19 7.57 -26.74
C ALA A 710 0.07 6.05 -26.72
N GLY A 711 0.02 5.45 -25.53
CA GLY A 711 0.37 4.04 -25.31
C GLY A 711 -0.77 3.09 -25.66
N ASP A 712 -0.47 1.86 -26.08
CA ASP A 712 -1.51 0.85 -26.29
C ASP A 712 -2.19 0.43 -24.97
N ILE A 713 -3.46 0.01 -25.06
CA ILE A 713 -4.21 -0.64 -23.97
C ILE A 713 -4.51 -2.09 -24.39
N LEU A 714 -4.08 -3.06 -23.59
CA LEU A 714 -4.39 -4.48 -23.76
C LEU A 714 -5.11 -5.01 -22.53
N ILE A 715 -6.36 -5.43 -22.70
CA ILE A 715 -7.19 -6.02 -21.65
C ILE A 715 -7.51 -7.47 -22.03
N ASN A 716 -7.09 -8.42 -21.19
CA ASN A 716 -7.43 -9.82 -21.28
C ASN A 716 -8.28 -10.19 -20.05
N ALA A 717 -9.61 -10.21 -20.19
CA ALA A 717 -10.56 -10.47 -19.11
C ALA A 717 -11.32 -11.77 -19.37
N SER A 718 -11.00 -12.88 -18.72
CA SER A 718 -11.50 -14.21 -19.14
C SER A 718 -13.02 -14.39 -19.05
N GLU A 719 -13.72 -13.54 -18.29
CA GLU A 719 -15.18 -13.61 -18.10
C GLU A 719 -15.90 -12.35 -18.59
N LEU A 720 -15.55 -11.18 -18.06
CA LEU A 720 -16.35 -9.97 -18.25
C LEU A 720 -15.52 -8.68 -18.27
N VAL A 721 -15.83 -7.79 -19.21
CA VAL A 721 -15.55 -6.35 -19.13
C VAL A 721 -16.88 -5.60 -19.06
N SER A 722 -17.10 -4.88 -17.96
CA SER A 722 -18.29 -4.06 -17.71
C SER A 722 -17.89 -2.60 -17.57
N ILE A 723 -18.51 -1.72 -18.35
CA ILE A 723 -18.29 -0.27 -18.33
C ILE A 723 -19.66 0.38 -18.13
N ASP A 724 -19.96 0.85 -16.93
CA ASP A 724 -21.30 1.33 -16.58
C ASP A 724 -21.30 2.78 -16.13
N GLY A 725 -22.08 3.60 -16.83
CA GLY A 725 -22.47 4.91 -16.35
C GLY A 725 -21.52 6.07 -16.70
N ALA A 726 -21.98 7.25 -16.30
CA ALA A 726 -21.32 8.52 -16.49
C ALA A 726 -21.77 9.48 -15.37
N VAL A 727 -20.85 10.27 -14.82
CA VAL A 727 -21.10 11.21 -13.73
C VAL A 727 -21.32 12.61 -14.28
N PHE A 728 -22.35 13.30 -13.80
CA PHE A 728 -22.56 14.73 -14.09
C PHE A 728 -21.64 15.58 -13.22
N VAL A 729 -20.83 16.45 -13.84
CA VAL A 729 -20.00 17.43 -13.11
C VAL A 729 -20.68 18.81 -13.17
N ASP A 730 -21.24 19.23 -12.04
CA ASP A 730 -22.21 20.36 -11.95
C ASP A 730 -21.53 21.75 -11.94
N PHE A 731 -20.31 21.86 -12.47
CA PHE A 731 -19.44 23.04 -12.30
C PHE A 731 -19.06 23.74 -13.62
N ALA A 732 -19.35 23.13 -14.78
CA ALA A 732 -19.25 23.77 -16.08
C ALA A 732 -20.64 24.18 -16.58
N VAL A 733 -20.72 25.19 -17.45
CA VAL A 733 -21.96 25.51 -18.20
C VAL A 733 -21.63 25.46 -19.70
N PRO A 734 -22.09 24.43 -20.44
CA PRO A 734 -22.92 23.31 -20.00
C PRO A 734 -22.18 22.35 -19.05
N PRO A 735 -22.89 21.60 -18.17
CA PRO A 735 -22.25 20.63 -17.30
C PRO A 735 -21.57 19.55 -18.14
N ASP A 736 -20.37 19.19 -17.71
CA ASP A 736 -19.62 18.11 -18.34
C ASP A 736 -20.15 16.76 -17.82
N VAL A 737 -20.02 15.74 -18.64
CA VAL A 737 -20.44 14.39 -18.31
C VAL A 737 -19.20 13.52 -18.44
N GLN A 738 -18.69 13.04 -17.31
CA GLN A 738 -17.53 12.15 -17.27
C GLN A 738 -18.00 10.70 -17.44
N PRO A 739 -17.90 10.08 -18.63
CA PRO A 739 -18.21 8.67 -18.78
C PRO A 739 -17.20 7.81 -18.02
N SER A 740 -17.64 6.64 -17.56
CA SER A 740 -16.73 5.52 -17.35
C SER A 740 -16.28 5.00 -18.71
N GLY A 741 -14.99 4.70 -18.87
CA GLY A 741 -14.50 4.27 -20.17
C GLY A 741 -13.07 3.79 -20.26
N ILE A 742 -12.73 3.27 -21.44
CA ILE A 742 -11.39 2.85 -21.82
C ILE A 742 -10.93 3.75 -22.96
N THR A 743 -9.93 4.59 -22.75
CA THR A 743 -9.57 5.67 -23.69
C THR A 743 -8.10 5.67 -24.09
N SER A 744 -7.80 5.98 -25.35
CA SER A 744 -6.45 6.24 -25.84
C SER A 744 -6.46 7.47 -26.73
N GLU A 745 -5.85 8.55 -26.26
CA GLU A 745 -6.15 9.90 -26.75
C GLU A 745 -4.88 10.71 -27.07
N LEU A 746 -4.85 11.30 -28.26
CA LEU A 746 -3.89 12.35 -28.64
C LEU A 746 -4.61 13.70 -28.57
N PHE A 747 -4.26 14.53 -27.59
CA PHE A 747 -4.95 15.78 -27.28
C PHE A 747 -4.61 16.93 -28.24
N THR A 748 -5.39 18.01 -28.17
CA THR A 748 -5.23 19.21 -29.00
C THR A 748 -3.80 19.73 -29.00
N GLY A 749 -3.17 19.80 -30.17
CA GLY A 749 -1.81 20.32 -30.33
C GLY A 749 -0.67 19.35 -29.97
N ALA A 750 -0.99 18.12 -29.54
CA ALA A 750 0.00 17.06 -29.42
C ALA A 750 0.45 16.55 -30.81
N ILE A 751 1.67 16.00 -30.89
CA ILE A 751 2.28 15.50 -32.13
C ILE A 751 2.70 14.04 -31.92
N GLY A 752 2.04 13.11 -32.62
CA GLY A 752 2.24 11.67 -32.41
C GLY A 752 1.09 10.85 -32.98
N LYS A 753 0.98 9.58 -32.60
CA LYS A 753 -0.17 8.72 -32.94
C LYS A 753 -0.97 8.35 -31.69
N GLY A 754 -2.27 8.13 -31.87
CA GLY A 754 -3.12 7.50 -30.86
C GLY A 754 -2.74 6.03 -30.64
N GLY A 755 -2.89 5.55 -29.41
CA GLY A 755 -2.61 4.16 -29.04
C GLY A 755 -3.78 3.22 -29.38
N ASN A 756 -3.50 1.94 -29.57
CA ASN A 756 -4.52 0.96 -29.91
C ASN A 756 -5.16 0.37 -28.65
N ILE A 757 -6.46 0.13 -28.69
CA ILE A 757 -7.20 -0.55 -27.61
C ILE A 757 -7.54 -1.96 -28.08
N THR A 758 -7.08 -2.97 -27.36
CA THR A 758 -7.42 -4.38 -27.60
C THR A 758 -8.08 -4.98 -26.36
N ILE A 759 -9.29 -5.49 -26.50
CA ILE A 759 -10.07 -6.14 -25.44
C ILE A 759 -10.38 -7.57 -25.87
N ASN A 760 -9.90 -8.55 -25.11
CA ASN A 760 -10.22 -9.97 -25.26
C ASN A 760 -11.04 -10.42 -24.05
N THR A 761 -12.26 -10.91 -24.26
CA THR A 761 -13.13 -11.35 -23.17
C THR A 761 -14.16 -12.42 -23.58
N ALA A 762 -14.99 -12.89 -22.65
CA ALA A 762 -16.19 -13.66 -22.99
C ALA A 762 -17.37 -12.72 -23.26
N VAL A 763 -17.61 -11.76 -22.36
CA VAL A 763 -18.70 -10.77 -22.47
C VAL A 763 -18.15 -9.35 -22.33
N LEU A 764 -18.50 -8.47 -23.28
CA LEU A 764 -18.32 -7.02 -23.14
C LEU A 764 -19.69 -6.35 -22.99
N GLN A 765 -19.85 -5.53 -21.95
CA GLN A 765 -21.04 -4.72 -21.72
C GLN A 765 -20.63 -3.27 -21.46
N ALA A 766 -21.12 -2.35 -22.28
CA ALA A 766 -21.02 -0.91 -22.07
C ALA A 766 -22.44 -0.35 -21.92
N THR A 767 -22.77 0.13 -20.73
CA THR A 767 -24.14 0.48 -20.32
C THR A 767 -24.21 1.91 -19.79
N ASN A 768 -25.39 2.53 -19.90
CA ASN A 768 -25.69 3.83 -19.31
C ASN A 768 -24.71 4.98 -19.70
N GLY A 769 -24.12 4.95 -20.90
CA GLY A 769 -23.13 5.93 -21.36
C GLY A 769 -21.67 5.53 -21.14
N GLY A 770 -21.38 4.24 -20.90
CA GLY A 770 -20.01 3.72 -20.88
C GLY A 770 -19.35 3.75 -22.26
N THR A 771 -18.06 4.11 -22.33
CA THR A 771 -17.36 4.37 -23.61
C THR A 771 -16.06 3.59 -23.79
N ILE A 772 -15.69 3.37 -25.05
CA ILE A 772 -14.36 2.93 -25.48
C ILE A 772 -13.92 3.87 -26.61
N THR A 773 -12.82 4.61 -26.43
CA THR A 773 -12.46 5.75 -27.29
C THR A 773 -11.01 5.67 -27.76
N ALA A 774 -10.78 5.71 -29.07
CA ALA A 774 -9.45 5.98 -29.65
C ALA A 774 -9.52 7.30 -30.44
N LEU A 775 -8.90 8.36 -29.94
CA LEU A 775 -9.11 9.72 -30.41
C LEU A 775 -7.80 10.39 -30.86
N SER A 776 -7.89 11.20 -31.91
CA SER A 776 -6.85 12.18 -32.27
C SER A 776 -7.46 13.57 -32.53
N ASP A 777 -7.05 14.54 -31.71
CA ASP A 777 -7.20 15.99 -31.94
C ASP A 777 -5.82 16.68 -32.15
N GLY A 778 -4.76 15.87 -32.22
CA GLY A 778 -3.39 16.28 -32.53
C GLY A 778 -2.99 16.04 -34.00
N ASP A 779 -1.72 16.30 -34.29
CA ASP A 779 -1.10 16.08 -35.61
C ASP A 779 -0.63 14.63 -35.75
N GLY A 780 -1.58 13.74 -36.09
CA GLY A 780 -1.31 12.35 -36.48
C GLY A 780 -2.50 11.40 -36.37
N ASP A 781 -2.33 10.18 -36.86
CA ASP A 781 -3.41 9.19 -36.99
C ASP A 781 -3.99 8.75 -35.63
N ALA A 782 -5.30 8.51 -35.58
CA ALA A 782 -5.97 7.91 -34.42
C ALA A 782 -5.64 6.42 -34.28
N GLY A 783 -5.69 5.91 -33.04
CA GLY A 783 -5.51 4.50 -32.75
C GLY A 783 -6.66 3.61 -33.25
N SER A 784 -6.45 2.31 -33.28
CA SER A 784 -7.49 1.33 -33.63
C SER A 784 -8.07 0.63 -32.40
N ILE A 785 -9.35 0.26 -32.45
CA ILE A 785 -10.04 -0.52 -31.42
C ILE A 785 -10.28 -1.94 -31.93
N THR A 786 -9.93 -2.95 -31.13
CA THR A 786 -10.22 -4.37 -31.41
C THR A 786 -10.91 -5.01 -30.21
N ILE A 787 -12.12 -5.51 -30.41
CA ILE A 787 -12.93 -6.19 -29.39
C ILE A 787 -13.14 -7.64 -29.84
N ASN A 788 -12.62 -8.59 -29.07
CA ASN A 788 -12.81 -10.03 -29.29
C ASN A 788 -13.59 -10.60 -28.10
N ALA A 789 -14.88 -10.89 -28.30
CA ALA A 789 -15.75 -11.48 -27.29
C ALA A 789 -16.14 -12.90 -27.68
N THR A 790 -15.93 -13.89 -26.81
CA THR A 790 -16.28 -15.30 -27.12
C THR A 790 -17.77 -15.62 -26.98
N GLN A 791 -18.58 -14.72 -26.41
CA GLN A 791 -20.03 -14.91 -26.22
C GLN A 791 -20.86 -13.74 -26.77
N SER A 792 -20.63 -12.51 -26.28
CA SER A 792 -21.45 -11.35 -26.67
C SER A 792 -20.78 -9.98 -26.45
N VAL A 793 -21.23 -9.01 -27.24
CA VAL A 793 -20.94 -7.57 -27.09
C VAL A 793 -22.28 -6.81 -27.01
N LEU A 794 -22.43 -5.98 -25.99
CA LEU A 794 -23.59 -5.11 -25.78
C LEU A 794 -23.14 -3.66 -25.59
N PHE A 795 -23.73 -2.75 -26.37
CA PHE A 795 -23.76 -1.32 -26.06
C PHE A 795 -25.21 -0.90 -25.85
N ASP A 796 -25.56 -0.51 -24.62
CA ASP A 796 -26.90 -0.09 -24.23
C ASP A 796 -26.85 1.33 -23.65
N GLY A 797 -27.33 2.31 -24.40
CA GLY A 797 -27.30 3.72 -24.02
C GLY A 797 -28.50 4.15 -23.15
N VAL A 798 -28.60 5.46 -22.92
CA VAL A 798 -29.86 6.12 -22.52
C VAL A 798 -30.13 7.27 -23.47
N ALA A 799 -30.65 6.94 -24.66
CA ALA A 799 -31.26 7.89 -25.58
C ALA A 799 -32.60 8.39 -25.00
N SER A 800 -32.57 9.57 -24.38
CA SER A 800 -33.76 10.14 -23.75
C SER A 800 -34.51 10.99 -24.78
N PHE A 801 -35.78 10.64 -25.05
CA PHE A 801 -36.70 11.61 -25.67
C PHE A 801 -36.62 12.93 -24.89
N ALA A 802 -36.45 14.05 -25.61
CA ALA A 802 -36.01 15.35 -25.11
C ALA A 802 -36.99 16.11 -24.18
N ALA A 803 -37.64 15.42 -23.25
CA ALA A 803 -38.71 15.92 -22.38
C ALA A 803 -38.20 16.51 -21.05
N ILE A 804 -36.96 16.24 -20.62
CA ILE A 804 -36.43 16.63 -19.30
C ILE A 804 -35.04 17.28 -19.30
N GLY A 805 -34.48 17.62 -20.48
CA GLY A 805 -33.20 18.33 -20.58
C GLY A 805 -31.94 17.53 -20.20
N GLN A 806 -32.06 16.22 -19.96
CA GLN A 806 -30.89 15.33 -19.86
C GLN A 806 -30.27 15.15 -21.26
N ARG A 807 -28.94 15.15 -21.36
CA ARG A 807 -28.23 14.81 -22.60
C ARG A 807 -28.28 13.30 -22.84
N ASP A 808 -28.28 12.89 -24.10
CA ASP A 808 -28.20 11.47 -24.47
C ASP A 808 -26.93 10.83 -23.90
N ARG A 809 -27.08 9.71 -23.21
CA ARG A 809 -25.95 8.92 -22.67
C ARG A 809 -25.64 7.80 -23.64
N ILE A 810 -24.95 8.15 -24.73
CA ILE A 810 -24.53 7.22 -25.77
C ILE A 810 -23.50 6.24 -25.20
N SER A 811 -23.81 4.95 -25.22
CA SER A 811 -22.83 3.89 -24.93
C SER A 811 -22.16 3.51 -26.25
N GLN A 812 -20.83 3.63 -26.35
CA GLN A 812 -20.16 3.48 -27.65
C GLN A 812 -18.75 2.93 -27.62
N ALA A 813 -18.35 2.27 -28.71
CA ALA A 813 -16.95 2.22 -29.12
C ALA A 813 -16.74 3.20 -30.28
N THR A 814 -15.81 4.14 -30.14
CA THR A 814 -15.56 5.21 -31.11
C THR A 814 -14.09 5.34 -31.47
N VAL A 815 -13.79 5.41 -32.76
CA VAL A 815 -12.51 5.85 -33.30
C VAL A 815 -12.76 7.18 -34.01
N VAL A 816 -12.10 8.26 -33.59
CA VAL A 816 -12.44 9.60 -34.11
C VAL A 816 -11.21 10.48 -34.33
N THR A 817 -11.25 11.24 -35.43
CA THR A 817 -10.35 12.37 -35.68
C THR A 817 -11.13 13.68 -35.56
N GLU A 818 -10.73 14.52 -34.62
CA GLU A 818 -11.38 15.80 -34.32
C GLU A 818 -11.06 16.88 -35.37
N ALA A 819 -11.76 18.02 -35.29
CA ALA A 819 -11.74 19.05 -36.33
C ALA A 819 -10.34 19.66 -36.61
N ASN A 820 -9.43 19.64 -35.61
CA ASN A 820 -8.06 20.14 -35.78
C ASN A 820 -7.10 19.08 -36.34
N SER A 821 -7.51 17.80 -36.39
CA SER A 821 -6.63 16.71 -36.79
C SER A 821 -6.47 16.60 -38.31
N THR A 822 -5.22 16.40 -38.69
CA THR A 822 -4.73 16.09 -40.04
C THR A 822 -4.64 14.59 -40.30
N GLY A 823 -4.65 13.77 -39.23
CA GLY A 823 -4.48 12.32 -39.28
C GLY A 823 -5.76 11.58 -39.68
N ASN A 824 -5.61 10.30 -40.02
CA ASN A 824 -6.74 9.45 -40.41
C ASN A 824 -7.31 8.71 -39.19
N GLY A 825 -8.58 8.36 -39.25
CA GLY A 825 -9.21 7.45 -38.30
C GLY A 825 -8.63 6.04 -38.38
N GLY A 826 -8.44 5.41 -37.23
CA GLY A 826 -8.08 4.00 -37.12
C GLY A 826 -9.21 3.04 -37.51
N THR A 827 -9.05 1.75 -37.26
CA THR A 827 -10.09 0.74 -37.54
C THR A 827 -10.75 0.25 -36.25
N LEU A 828 -12.07 0.15 -36.25
CA LEU A 828 -12.88 -0.48 -35.20
C LEU A 828 -13.23 -1.92 -35.64
N THR A 829 -12.65 -2.92 -34.99
CA THR A 829 -12.89 -4.34 -35.26
C THR A 829 -13.65 -4.98 -34.10
N VAL A 830 -14.73 -5.70 -34.40
CA VAL A 830 -15.48 -6.50 -33.41
C VAL A 830 -15.65 -7.93 -33.89
N THR A 831 -15.19 -8.89 -33.09
CA THR A 831 -15.36 -10.33 -33.29
C THR A 831 -16.23 -10.90 -32.18
N ALA A 832 -17.44 -11.38 -32.47
CA ALA A 832 -18.34 -11.94 -31.45
C ALA A 832 -19.44 -12.84 -32.04
N PRO A 833 -19.99 -13.82 -31.30
CA PRO A 833 -21.20 -14.50 -31.74
C PRO A 833 -22.41 -13.55 -31.86
N ASN A 834 -22.60 -12.66 -30.88
CA ASN A 834 -23.73 -11.75 -30.82
C ASN A 834 -23.27 -10.31 -30.53
N LEU A 835 -23.79 -9.35 -31.30
CA LEU A 835 -23.58 -7.91 -31.11
C LEU A 835 -24.94 -7.21 -31.04
N THR A 836 -25.19 -6.53 -29.92
CA THR A 836 -26.44 -5.79 -29.65
C THR A 836 -26.15 -4.32 -29.38
N LEU A 837 -26.89 -3.44 -30.06
CA LEU A 837 -26.79 -1.98 -29.98
C LEU A 837 -28.17 -1.39 -29.68
N THR A 838 -28.42 -0.97 -28.43
CA THR A 838 -29.76 -0.53 -27.97
C THR A 838 -29.73 0.85 -27.33
N ASN A 839 -30.86 1.55 -27.37
CA ASN A 839 -31.08 2.80 -26.64
C ASN A 839 -30.00 3.89 -26.84
N GLY A 840 -29.44 4.01 -28.06
CA GLY A 840 -28.29 4.88 -28.32
C GLY A 840 -26.93 4.18 -28.23
N GLY A 841 -26.89 2.86 -28.43
CA GLY A 841 -25.67 2.06 -28.52
C GLY A 841 -24.98 2.21 -29.88
N GLN A 842 -23.70 2.56 -29.93
CA GLN A 842 -23.00 2.89 -31.18
C GLN A 842 -21.66 2.21 -31.38
N LEU A 843 -21.35 1.87 -32.63
CA LEU A 843 -19.99 1.61 -33.12
C LEU A 843 -19.64 2.72 -34.12
N ASN A 844 -18.61 3.52 -33.84
CA ASN A 844 -18.31 4.73 -34.58
C ASN A 844 -16.85 4.78 -35.05
N ALA A 845 -16.62 5.25 -36.28
CA ALA A 845 -15.33 5.41 -36.93
C ALA A 845 -15.32 6.71 -37.78
N GLU A 846 -15.59 7.84 -37.13
CA GLU A 846 -15.88 9.14 -37.78
C GLU A 846 -14.65 10.04 -38.00
N THR A 847 -14.79 10.99 -38.93
CA THR A 847 -13.87 12.15 -39.07
C THR A 847 -14.64 13.46 -39.00
N ARG A 848 -14.09 14.41 -38.25
CA ARG A 848 -14.51 15.82 -38.20
C ARG A 848 -13.50 16.75 -38.86
N GLY A 849 -12.25 16.30 -38.99
CA GLY A 849 -11.12 17.05 -39.56
C GLY A 849 -10.95 16.85 -41.07
N ALA A 850 -9.69 16.91 -41.51
CA ALA A 850 -9.30 16.80 -42.92
C ALA A 850 -8.83 15.39 -43.33
N GLY A 851 -8.41 14.55 -42.37
CA GLY A 851 -8.09 13.15 -42.64
C GLY A 851 -9.32 12.28 -42.82
N LYS A 852 -9.13 11.08 -43.38
CA LYS A 852 -10.25 10.16 -43.68
C LYS A 852 -10.86 9.56 -42.41
N ALA A 853 -12.15 9.26 -42.45
CA ALA A 853 -12.83 8.47 -41.43
C ALA A 853 -12.22 7.06 -41.31
N GLY A 854 -12.40 6.46 -40.12
CA GLY A 854 -11.94 5.12 -39.83
C GLY A 854 -12.80 4.04 -40.48
N ASN A 855 -12.36 2.79 -40.45
CA ASN A 855 -13.16 1.67 -40.96
C ASN A 855 -13.81 0.89 -39.81
N VAL A 856 -14.98 0.29 -40.04
CA VAL A 856 -15.60 -0.67 -39.12
C VAL A 856 -15.61 -2.07 -39.76
N VAL A 857 -15.08 -3.06 -39.04
CA VAL A 857 -15.04 -4.46 -39.48
C VAL A 857 -15.70 -5.35 -38.42
N LEU A 858 -16.83 -5.94 -38.76
CA LEU A 858 -17.60 -6.80 -37.86
C LEU A 858 -17.53 -8.26 -38.35
N ASP A 859 -17.00 -9.13 -37.52
CA ASP A 859 -16.91 -10.58 -37.71
C ASP A 859 -17.87 -11.24 -36.72
N ILE A 860 -19.16 -11.31 -37.11
CA ILE A 860 -20.27 -11.69 -36.24
C ILE A 860 -20.86 -13.00 -36.73
N THR A 861 -20.89 -14.04 -35.89
CA THR A 861 -21.24 -15.39 -36.36
C THR A 861 -22.71 -15.78 -36.17
N GLN A 862 -23.46 -15.10 -35.29
CA GLN A 862 -24.89 -15.37 -35.08
C GLN A 862 -25.73 -14.12 -35.37
N THR A 863 -25.83 -13.19 -34.43
CA THR A 863 -26.78 -12.07 -34.53
C THR A 863 -26.13 -10.69 -34.41
N LEU A 864 -26.50 -9.80 -35.33
CA LEU A 864 -26.29 -8.36 -35.22
C LEU A 864 -27.65 -7.68 -35.10
N ALA A 865 -27.93 -7.12 -33.94
CA ALA A 865 -29.16 -6.38 -33.65
C ALA A 865 -28.84 -4.94 -33.29
N ALA A 866 -29.46 -3.98 -33.98
CA ALA A 866 -29.47 -2.59 -33.56
C ALA A 866 -30.91 -2.08 -33.48
N GLU A 867 -31.25 -1.42 -32.37
CA GLU A 867 -32.60 -0.97 -32.08
C GLU A 867 -32.61 0.41 -31.41
N GLY A 868 -33.48 1.29 -31.91
CA GLY A 868 -33.76 2.59 -31.31
C GLY A 868 -33.07 3.76 -32.00
N VAL A 869 -33.54 4.97 -31.68
CA VAL A 869 -33.00 6.23 -32.20
C VAL A 869 -31.55 6.39 -31.72
N GLY A 870 -30.65 6.69 -32.65
CA GLY A 870 -29.23 6.88 -32.34
C GLY A 870 -28.46 5.59 -32.07
N SER A 871 -29.09 4.41 -32.18
CA SER A 871 -28.36 3.13 -32.19
C SER A 871 -27.86 2.82 -33.60
N GLY A 872 -26.62 2.35 -33.75
CA GLY A 872 -26.12 2.03 -35.09
C GLY A 872 -24.61 1.87 -35.26
N ILE A 873 -24.20 1.70 -36.52
CA ILE A 873 -22.82 1.53 -36.94
C ILE A 873 -22.46 2.63 -37.94
N PHE A 874 -21.42 3.40 -37.66
CA PHE A 874 -21.09 4.63 -38.36
C PHE A 874 -19.61 4.66 -38.77
N ALA A 875 -19.33 5.01 -40.03
CA ALA A 875 -18.00 5.37 -40.52
C ALA A 875 -18.10 6.64 -41.39
N SER A 876 -18.81 7.64 -40.86
CA SER A 876 -19.27 8.82 -41.59
C SER A 876 -18.32 10.02 -41.44
N THR A 877 -18.57 11.10 -42.19
CA THR A 877 -17.96 12.42 -41.95
C THR A 877 -19.01 13.39 -41.41
N THR A 878 -18.60 14.29 -40.51
CA THR A 878 -19.52 15.28 -39.93
C THR A 878 -19.60 16.55 -40.79
N VAL A 879 -20.61 17.38 -40.51
CA VAL A 879 -20.75 18.71 -41.13
C VAL A 879 -19.45 19.51 -40.96
N GLY A 880 -18.94 20.05 -42.07
CA GLY A 880 -17.70 20.83 -42.09
C GLY A 880 -16.40 20.04 -42.31
N SER A 881 -16.43 18.70 -42.23
CA SER A 881 -15.26 17.87 -42.56
C SER A 881 -14.90 17.99 -44.05
N THR A 882 -13.59 17.93 -44.33
CA THR A 882 -13.06 17.87 -45.71
C THR A 882 -12.49 16.51 -46.08
N GLY A 883 -12.42 15.58 -45.11
CA GLY A 883 -12.00 14.19 -45.32
C GLY A 883 -13.08 13.33 -45.97
N ASP A 884 -12.68 12.14 -46.45
CA ASP A 884 -13.59 11.14 -47.02
C ASP A 884 -14.18 10.23 -45.94
N GLY A 885 -15.38 9.69 -46.20
CA GLY A 885 -16.02 8.67 -45.38
C GLY A 885 -15.25 7.34 -45.36
N GLY A 886 -15.37 6.62 -44.25
CA GLY A 886 -14.74 5.32 -44.03
C GLY A 886 -15.62 4.16 -44.48
N SER A 887 -15.09 2.93 -44.45
CA SER A 887 -15.82 1.75 -44.92
C SER A 887 -16.37 0.88 -43.79
N ILE A 888 -17.56 0.30 -43.99
CA ILE A 888 -18.16 -0.70 -43.09
C ILE A 888 -18.18 -2.06 -43.79
N LEU A 889 -17.66 -3.09 -43.13
CA LEU A 889 -17.70 -4.49 -43.59
C LEU A 889 -18.30 -5.38 -42.50
N ILE A 890 -19.41 -6.04 -42.81
CA ILE A 890 -20.09 -7.00 -41.93
C ILE A 890 -20.00 -8.39 -42.55
N LYS A 891 -19.37 -9.33 -41.82
CA LYS A 891 -19.05 -10.67 -42.32
C LYS A 891 -19.95 -11.74 -41.71
N LYS A 892 -20.94 -12.18 -42.49
CA LYS A 892 -21.67 -13.45 -42.37
C LYS A 892 -22.34 -13.81 -41.03
N PRO A 893 -23.01 -12.88 -40.30
CA PRO A 893 -23.99 -13.30 -39.31
C PRO A 893 -25.15 -14.07 -39.94
N GLU A 894 -25.73 -15.01 -39.19
CA GLU A 894 -27.00 -15.67 -39.56
C GLU A 894 -28.13 -14.65 -39.75
N LYS A 895 -28.11 -13.56 -38.97
CA LYS A 895 -29.13 -12.50 -39.04
C LYS A 895 -28.60 -11.11 -38.68
N VAL A 896 -28.84 -10.14 -39.56
CA VAL A 896 -28.78 -8.69 -39.28
C VAL A 896 -30.20 -8.15 -39.09
N THR A 897 -30.43 -7.33 -38.07
CA THR A 897 -31.73 -6.70 -37.80
C THR A 897 -31.54 -5.26 -37.33
N LEU A 898 -32.08 -4.32 -38.11
CA LEU A 898 -32.21 -2.91 -37.73
C LEU A 898 -33.69 -2.62 -37.48
N GLN A 899 -33.99 -2.09 -36.29
CA GLN A 899 -35.34 -1.73 -35.87
C GLN A 899 -35.41 -0.32 -35.29
N ASN A 900 -36.59 0.29 -35.35
CA ASN A 900 -36.94 1.47 -34.56
C ASN A 900 -35.97 2.66 -34.76
N LYS A 901 -35.66 2.99 -36.02
CA LYS A 901 -34.72 4.05 -36.46
C LYS A 901 -33.23 3.76 -36.23
N ALA A 902 -32.84 2.51 -35.97
CA ALA A 902 -31.43 2.13 -36.00
C ALA A 902 -30.85 2.21 -37.42
N ALA A 903 -29.56 2.55 -37.53
CA ALA A 903 -28.89 2.86 -38.79
C ALA A 903 -27.52 2.17 -38.98
N ILE A 904 -27.14 1.96 -40.25
CA ILE A 904 -25.75 1.67 -40.65
C ILE A 904 -25.36 2.69 -41.72
N ALA A 905 -24.35 3.53 -41.46
CA ALA A 905 -24.05 4.67 -42.33
C ALA A 905 -22.57 4.99 -42.56
N VAL A 906 -22.22 5.23 -43.82
CA VAL A 906 -20.90 5.69 -44.31
C VAL A 906 -21.02 7.06 -45.00
N ASN A 907 -21.90 7.90 -44.49
CA ASN A 907 -22.32 9.15 -45.14
C ASN A 907 -21.21 10.21 -45.11
N SER A 908 -21.24 11.15 -46.06
CA SER A 908 -20.43 12.36 -46.01
C SER A 908 -21.31 13.60 -45.83
N GLN A 909 -21.22 14.23 -44.65
CA GLN A 909 -21.94 15.48 -44.34
C GLN A 909 -21.11 16.74 -44.66
N GLY A 910 -19.85 16.53 -45.06
CA GLY A 910 -18.90 17.57 -45.45
C GLY A 910 -18.72 17.71 -46.96
N SER A 911 -17.47 17.92 -47.40
CA SER A 911 -17.10 18.05 -48.82
C SER A 911 -16.37 16.85 -49.44
N GLY A 912 -15.95 15.87 -48.62
CA GLY A 912 -15.34 14.62 -49.09
C GLY A 912 -16.38 13.65 -49.67
N THR A 913 -15.92 12.53 -50.23
CA THR A 913 -16.83 11.47 -50.73
C THR A 913 -17.38 10.63 -49.58
N ALA A 914 -18.59 10.08 -49.75
CA ALA A 914 -19.09 9.05 -48.83
C ALA A 914 -18.27 7.74 -49.00
N GLY A 915 -18.25 6.92 -47.95
CA GLY A 915 -17.49 5.66 -47.90
C GLY A 915 -18.25 4.45 -48.45
N ASN A 916 -17.68 3.26 -48.36
CA ASN A 916 -18.28 2.04 -48.91
C ASN A 916 -18.82 1.10 -47.83
N LEU A 917 -19.94 0.44 -48.11
CA LEU A 917 -20.63 -0.41 -47.15
C LEU A 917 -20.88 -1.79 -47.75
N SER A 918 -20.43 -2.85 -47.07
CA SER A 918 -20.60 -4.24 -47.49
C SER A 918 -21.20 -5.09 -46.37
N ILE A 919 -22.34 -5.73 -46.62
CA ILE A 919 -22.98 -6.69 -45.71
C ILE A 919 -23.05 -8.06 -46.38
N GLU A 920 -22.37 -9.03 -45.79
CA GLU A 920 -22.57 -10.46 -46.03
C GLU A 920 -23.40 -11.01 -44.86
N SER A 921 -24.51 -11.72 -45.10
CA SER A 921 -25.33 -12.35 -44.04
C SER A 921 -26.26 -13.40 -44.63
N SER A 922 -26.86 -14.30 -43.84
CA SER A 922 -27.95 -15.13 -44.36
C SER A 922 -29.28 -14.34 -44.44
N ASN A 923 -29.56 -13.45 -43.49
CA ASN A 923 -30.84 -12.74 -43.39
C ASN A 923 -30.63 -11.26 -43.03
N LEU A 924 -31.32 -10.34 -43.71
CA LEU A 924 -31.33 -8.90 -43.40
C LEU A 924 -32.75 -8.39 -43.20
N VAL A 925 -33.00 -7.76 -42.05
CA VAL A 925 -34.30 -7.20 -41.69
C VAL A 925 -34.17 -5.71 -41.36
N LEU A 926 -34.90 -4.86 -42.08
CA LEU A 926 -35.05 -3.43 -41.83
C LEU A 926 -36.52 -3.12 -41.49
N GLN A 927 -36.78 -2.58 -40.31
CA GLN A 927 -38.14 -2.29 -39.84
C GLN A 927 -38.22 -0.95 -39.10
N ASN A 928 -39.36 -0.27 -39.26
CA ASN A 928 -39.71 0.99 -38.59
C ASN A 928 -38.63 2.08 -38.72
N GLN A 929 -38.54 2.65 -39.92
CA GLN A 929 -37.68 3.78 -40.27
C GLN A 929 -36.16 3.50 -40.12
N SER A 930 -35.75 2.24 -40.15
CA SER A 930 -34.34 1.85 -40.13
C SER A 930 -33.65 2.02 -41.48
N THR A 931 -32.36 2.35 -41.46
CA THR A 931 -31.64 2.81 -42.65
C THR A 931 -30.28 2.15 -42.87
N ILE A 932 -29.91 1.98 -44.15
CA ILE A 932 -28.55 1.65 -44.60
C ILE A 932 -28.15 2.72 -45.62
N THR A 933 -27.14 3.54 -45.33
CA THR A 933 -26.84 4.72 -46.16
C THR A 933 -25.36 4.95 -46.46
N ALA A 934 -25.09 5.40 -47.68
CA ALA A 934 -23.81 5.95 -48.15
C ALA A 934 -24.06 7.28 -48.87
N GLU A 935 -24.88 8.14 -48.25
CA GLU A 935 -25.33 9.40 -48.82
C GLU A 935 -24.29 10.51 -48.68
N THR A 936 -24.33 11.50 -49.56
CA THR A 936 -23.46 12.68 -49.44
C THR A 936 -24.17 14.01 -49.67
N VAL A 937 -23.82 15.03 -48.89
CA VAL A 937 -24.32 16.41 -49.05
C VAL A 937 -23.79 17.08 -50.31
N SER A 938 -22.58 16.70 -50.74
CA SER A 938 -21.92 17.16 -51.97
C SER A 938 -20.93 16.11 -52.50
N ASN A 939 -20.41 16.25 -53.72
CA ASN A 939 -19.45 15.27 -54.29
C ASN A 939 -20.09 13.88 -54.53
N THR A 940 -19.31 12.80 -54.63
CA THR A 940 -19.81 11.46 -54.99
C THR A 940 -20.33 10.67 -53.77
N GLY A 941 -21.51 10.07 -53.91
CA GLY A 941 -22.07 9.09 -52.96
C GLY A 941 -21.31 7.77 -52.97
N GLY A 942 -21.39 7.02 -51.89
CA GLY A 942 -20.62 5.79 -51.69
C GLY A 942 -21.33 4.55 -52.23
N ASP A 943 -20.61 3.43 -52.37
CA ASP A 943 -21.18 2.19 -52.88
C ASP A 943 -21.69 1.28 -51.73
N ILE A 944 -22.90 0.72 -51.91
CA ILE A 944 -23.50 -0.29 -51.02
C ILE A 944 -23.51 -1.65 -51.73
N THR A 945 -22.97 -2.67 -51.07
CA THR A 945 -23.02 -4.08 -51.51
C THR A 945 -23.70 -4.95 -50.46
N LEU A 946 -24.79 -5.63 -50.83
CA LEU A 946 -25.54 -6.54 -49.97
C LEU A 946 -25.52 -7.94 -50.58
N GLN A 947 -24.84 -8.88 -49.91
CA GLN A 947 -24.71 -10.28 -50.28
C GLN A 947 -25.45 -11.12 -49.22
N ILE A 948 -26.74 -11.35 -49.42
CA ILE A 948 -27.65 -11.86 -48.39
C ILE A 948 -28.23 -13.21 -48.82
N ASP A 949 -27.79 -14.32 -48.24
CA ASP A 949 -28.04 -15.66 -48.81
C ASP A 949 -29.54 -15.97 -49.01
N ASP A 950 -30.38 -15.74 -47.98
CA ASP A 950 -31.80 -16.09 -48.00
C ASP A 950 -32.69 -14.90 -48.37
N VAL A 951 -32.84 -13.90 -47.49
CA VAL A 951 -33.86 -12.85 -47.66
C VAL A 951 -33.47 -11.49 -47.08
N ILE A 952 -33.86 -10.45 -47.83
CA ILE A 952 -33.93 -9.06 -47.38
C ILE A 952 -35.40 -8.69 -47.17
N VAL A 953 -35.76 -8.28 -45.96
CA VAL A 953 -37.10 -7.80 -45.61
C VAL A 953 -37.04 -6.32 -45.24
N MET A 954 -37.83 -5.48 -45.90
CA MET A 954 -37.98 -4.04 -45.61
C MET A 954 -39.43 -3.72 -45.24
N ARG A 955 -39.65 -3.06 -44.10
CA ARG A 955 -40.98 -2.65 -43.60
C ARG A 955 -40.97 -1.24 -43.03
N ASP A 956 -42.14 -0.65 -42.95
CA ASP A 956 -42.45 0.58 -42.19
C ASP A 956 -41.47 1.75 -42.44
N ASN A 957 -41.41 2.25 -43.66
CA ASN A 957 -40.59 3.39 -44.10
C ASN A 957 -39.06 3.16 -43.97
N SER A 958 -38.58 1.93 -44.14
CA SER A 958 -37.14 1.62 -44.09
C SER A 958 -36.43 1.91 -45.41
N ARG A 959 -35.14 2.27 -45.38
CA ARG A 959 -34.46 2.84 -46.55
C ARG A 959 -33.03 2.32 -46.77
N ILE A 960 -32.70 2.04 -48.03
CA ILE A 960 -31.32 1.80 -48.51
C ILE A 960 -30.96 2.93 -49.49
N SER A 961 -29.89 3.69 -49.26
CA SER A 961 -29.59 4.86 -50.11
C SER A 961 -28.12 5.19 -50.31
N THR A 962 -27.77 5.50 -51.55
CA THR A 962 -26.46 6.05 -51.98
C THR A 962 -26.61 7.46 -52.58
N SER A 963 -27.70 8.14 -52.23
CA SER A 963 -28.12 9.38 -52.89
C SER A 963 -27.19 10.56 -52.58
N ALA A 964 -26.99 11.46 -53.56
CA ALA A 964 -25.97 12.51 -53.49
C ALA A 964 -26.46 13.91 -53.86
N GLY A 965 -25.97 14.90 -53.13
CA GLY A 965 -26.21 16.32 -53.40
C GLY A 965 -27.52 16.86 -52.83
N THR A 966 -27.58 18.19 -52.75
CA THR A 966 -28.72 18.96 -52.22
C THR A 966 -28.94 20.23 -53.05
N ALA A 967 -30.01 20.99 -52.76
CA ALA A 967 -30.29 22.26 -53.42
C ALA A 967 -29.18 23.29 -53.14
N GLY A 968 -28.27 23.46 -54.11
CA GLY A 968 -27.12 24.37 -54.03
C GLY A 968 -25.76 23.69 -53.86
N ALA A 969 -25.72 22.39 -53.56
CA ALA A 969 -24.49 21.60 -53.48
C ALA A 969 -24.63 20.33 -54.33
N GLY A 970 -23.89 20.24 -55.44
CA GLY A 970 -24.01 19.14 -56.38
C GLY A 970 -23.33 17.84 -55.93
N GLY A 971 -23.77 16.72 -56.50
CA GLY A 971 -23.16 15.41 -56.27
C GLY A 971 -23.65 14.36 -57.27
N ASP A 972 -22.85 13.30 -57.45
CA ASP A 972 -23.14 12.11 -58.26
C ASP A 972 -23.50 10.94 -57.33
N GLY A 973 -24.59 10.22 -57.60
CA GLY A 973 -25.08 9.12 -56.75
C GLY A 973 -24.20 7.88 -56.81
N GLY A 974 -23.98 7.24 -55.67
CA GLY A 974 -23.21 5.98 -55.57
C GLY A 974 -24.02 4.77 -56.02
N ASN A 975 -23.40 3.60 -56.11
CA ASN A 975 -24.02 2.39 -56.66
C ASN A 975 -24.54 1.44 -55.57
N ILE A 976 -25.64 0.74 -55.85
CA ILE A 976 -26.22 -0.27 -54.98
C ILE A 976 -26.16 -1.63 -55.70
N THR A 977 -25.46 -2.60 -55.12
CA THR A 977 -25.45 -3.98 -55.60
C THR A 977 -26.12 -4.87 -54.57
N ILE A 978 -27.16 -5.60 -54.97
CA ILE A 978 -27.88 -6.55 -54.11
C ILE A 978 -27.85 -7.93 -54.77
N ASN A 979 -27.48 -8.95 -54.00
CA ASN A 979 -27.55 -10.36 -54.38
C ASN A 979 -28.21 -11.14 -53.24
N THR A 980 -29.39 -11.72 -53.49
CA THR A 980 -30.16 -12.47 -52.47
C THR A 980 -31.14 -13.44 -53.10
N GLN A 981 -31.64 -14.46 -52.38
CA GLN A 981 -32.71 -15.29 -52.93
C GLN A 981 -34.00 -14.47 -53.07
N PHE A 982 -34.41 -13.75 -52.03
CA PHE A 982 -35.64 -12.95 -52.01
C PHE A 982 -35.45 -11.53 -51.48
N LEU A 983 -35.97 -10.54 -52.21
CA LEU A 983 -36.11 -9.16 -51.76
C LEU A 983 -37.60 -8.84 -51.55
N VAL A 984 -37.99 -8.49 -50.32
CA VAL A 984 -39.40 -8.38 -49.91
C VAL A 984 -39.67 -7.06 -49.20
N ALA A 985 -40.67 -6.32 -49.68
CA ALA A 985 -41.29 -5.20 -48.95
C ALA A 985 -42.82 -5.31 -48.93
N GLU A 986 -43.47 -4.53 -48.06
CA GLU A 986 -44.91 -4.26 -48.19
C GLU A 986 -45.12 -3.15 -49.23
N PRO A 987 -46.00 -3.32 -50.25
CA PRO A 987 -46.22 -2.31 -51.28
C PRO A 987 -46.66 -0.93 -50.78
N THR A 988 -47.21 -0.81 -49.57
CA THR A 988 -47.81 0.43 -49.03
C THR A 988 -47.11 0.94 -47.76
N GLU A 989 -45.88 0.52 -47.51
CA GLU A 989 -45.08 0.98 -46.35
C GLU A 989 -43.88 1.83 -46.74
N ASN A 990 -43.85 2.41 -47.96
CA ASN A 990 -42.88 3.42 -48.37
C ASN A 990 -41.41 3.06 -48.05
N SER A 991 -41.04 1.80 -48.32
CA SER A 991 -39.69 1.29 -48.07
C SER A 991 -38.86 1.32 -49.34
N ASP A 992 -37.76 2.07 -49.33
CA ASP A 992 -37.15 2.61 -50.55
C ASP A 992 -35.70 2.18 -50.77
N ILE A 993 -35.33 2.00 -52.05
CA ILE A 993 -33.95 1.76 -52.51
C ILE A 993 -33.55 2.86 -53.51
N THR A 994 -32.68 3.79 -53.10
CA THR A 994 -32.44 5.04 -53.85
C THR A 994 -30.97 5.33 -54.15
N ALA A 995 -30.61 5.39 -55.43
CA ALA A 995 -29.30 5.84 -55.94
C ALA A 995 -29.43 7.16 -56.72
N ASN A 996 -30.04 8.17 -56.10
CA ASN A 996 -30.42 9.42 -56.77
C ASN A 996 -29.33 10.49 -56.68
N ALA A 997 -29.40 11.50 -57.54
CA ALA A 997 -28.50 12.64 -57.52
C ALA A 997 -29.26 13.95 -57.70
N PHE A 998 -28.92 15.00 -56.95
CA PHE A 998 -29.60 16.29 -57.08
C PHE A 998 -29.28 16.96 -58.43
N THR A 999 -28.03 17.39 -58.65
CA THR A 999 -27.58 17.95 -59.95
C THR A 999 -26.77 16.99 -60.82
N GLY A 1000 -26.12 15.99 -60.23
CA GLY A 1000 -25.20 15.10 -60.92
C GLY A 1000 -25.89 13.91 -61.58
N ARG A 1001 -25.13 12.84 -61.78
CA ARG A 1001 -25.57 11.56 -62.33
C ARG A 1001 -26.20 10.69 -61.25
N GLY A 1002 -27.37 10.14 -61.51
CA GLY A 1002 -27.90 9.03 -60.71
C GLY A 1002 -26.96 7.82 -60.81
N GLY A 1003 -26.86 7.05 -59.73
CA GLY A 1003 -26.00 5.87 -59.64
C GLY A 1003 -26.58 4.65 -60.37
N ARG A 1004 -26.00 3.47 -60.11
CA ARG A 1004 -26.47 2.19 -60.67
C ARG A 1004 -27.00 1.28 -59.57
N VAL A 1005 -28.18 0.70 -59.77
CA VAL A 1005 -28.80 -0.27 -58.86
C VAL A 1005 -28.88 -1.62 -59.56
N ASP A 1006 -27.92 -2.52 -59.31
CA ASP A 1006 -27.96 -3.91 -59.78
C ASP A 1006 -28.57 -4.81 -58.69
N ILE A 1007 -29.69 -5.47 -58.99
CA ILE A 1007 -30.32 -6.45 -58.09
C ILE A 1007 -30.33 -7.81 -58.78
N THR A 1008 -29.75 -8.82 -58.13
CA THR A 1008 -29.84 -10.23 -58.53
C THR A 1008 -30.68 -10.98 -57.48
N ALA A 1009 -31.85 -11.48 -57.87
CA ALA A 1009 -32.71 -12.25 -56.97
C ALA A 1009 -33.67 -13.22 -57.68
N GLU A 1010 -33.99 -14.34 -57.03
CA GLU A 1010 -35.00 -15.30 -57.52
C GLU A 1010 -36.41 -14.69 -57.50
N GLY A 1011 -36.70 -13.85 -56.50
CA GLY A 1011 -37.94 -13.08 -56.43
C GLY A 1011 -37.76 -11.69 -55.81
N ILE A 1012 -38.41 -10.69 -56.40
CA ILE A 1012 -38.54 -9.34 -55.84
C ILE A 1012 -40.04 -9.07 -55.65
N PHE A 1013 -40.44 -8.74 -54.43
CA PHE A 1013 -41.83 -8.58 -54.03
C PHE A 1013 -42.07 -7.24 -53.34
N GLY A 1014 -43.16 -6.57 -53.73
CA GLY A 1014 -43.64 -5.35 -53.09
C GLY A 1014 -42.98 -4.04 -53.51
N PHE A 1015 -41.94 -4.08 -54.33
CA PHE A 1015 -41.28 -2.89 -54.87
C PHE A 1015 -41.80 -2.47 -56.25
N PHE A 1016 -41.90 -1.17 -56.51
CA PHE A 1016 -42.06 -0.62 -57.86
C PHE A 1016 -40.77 0.03 -58.35
N VAL A 1017 -40.33 -0.31 -59.56
CA VAL A 1017 -39.18 0.37 -60.19
C VAL A 1017 -39.68 1.58 -60.95
N LEU A 1018 -39.30 2.78 -60.51
CA LEU A 1018 -39.74 4.04 -61.11
C LEU A 1018 -38.60 4.72 -61.86
N SER A 1019 -38.76 4.89 -63.17
CA SER A 1019 -37.97 5.86 -63.93
C SER A 1019 -38.38 7.29 -63.56
N ARG A 1020 -37.52 8.28 -63.86
CA ARG A 1020 -37.76 9.69 -63.53
C ARG A 1020 -39.14 10.19 -63.94
N SER A 1021 -39.59 9.89 -65.16
CA SER A 1021 -40.90 10.35 -65.66
C SER A 1021 -42.08 9.66 -65.00
N GLN A 1022 -41.90 8.43 -64.50
CA GLN A 1022 -42.91 7.75 -63.68
C GLN A 1022 -42.99 8.35 -62.28
N LEU A 1023 -41.84 8.71 -61.68
CA LEU A 1023 -41.79 9.41 -60.40
C LEU A 1023 -42.42 10.82 -60.49
N GLU A 1024 -42.10 11.59 -61.54
CA GLU A 1024 -42.74 12.89 -61.84
C GLU A 1024 -44.27 12.76 -61.98
N ALA A 1025 -44.75 11.72 -62.67
CA ALA A 1025 -46.17 11.46 -62.83
C ALA A 1025 -46.87 11.00 -61.54
N ALA A 1026 -46.18 10.20 -60.71
CA ALA A 1026 -46.70 9.72 -59.42
C ALA A 1026 -46.79 10.84 -58.37
N LEU A 1027 -45.79 11.72 -58.30
CA LEU A 1027 -45.75 12.87 -57.40
C LEU A 1027 -46.53 14.09 -57.91
N GLY A 1028 -46.87 14.13 -59.20
CA GLY A 1028 -47.58 15.25 -59.82
C GLY A 1028 -46.76 16.54 -59.94
N THR A 1029 -45.43 16.44 -59.90
CA THR A 1029 -44.49 17.58 -59.94
C THR A 1029 -43.25 17.26 -60.75
N SER A 1030 -42.61 18.29 -61.30
CA SER A 1030 -41.28 18.22 -61.93
C SER A 1030 -40.25 19.11 -61.24
N ASP A 1031 -40.56 19.62 -60.04
CA ASP A 1031 -39.64 20.42 -59.22
C ASP A 1031 -38.52 19.51 -58.67
N PRO A 1032 -37.24 19.73 -59.02
CA PRO A 1032 -36.13 18.90 -58.55
C PRO A 1032 -36.06 18.74 -57.03
N SER A 1033 -36.51 19.73 -56.25
CA SER A 1033 -36.52 19.66 -54.79
C SER A 1033 -37.61 18.76 -54.21
N LEU A 1034 -38.63 18.44 -55.01
CA LEU A 1034 -39.76 17.59 -54.61
C LEU A 1034 -39.71 16.20 -55.26
N LEU A 1035 -38.76 15.92 -56.14
CA LEU A 1035 -38.58 14.60 -56.78
C LEU A 1035 -37.85 13.61 -55.87
N ASN A 1036 -38.54 13.13 -54.83
CA ASN A 1036 -38.05 12.13 -53.88
C ASN A 1036 -39.12 11.01 -53.73
N PRO A 1037 -38.78 9.72 -53.96
CA PRO A 1037 -39.73 8.61 -53.78
C PRO A 1037 -40.33 8.54 -52.37
N ALA A 1038 -39.60 8.97 -51.33
CA ALA A 1038 -40.08 8.94 -49.95
C ALA A 1038 -41.34 9.80 -49.66
N PHE A 1039 -41.83 10.56 -50.65
CA PHE A 1039 -43.12 11.27 -50.60
C PHE A 1039 -44.30 10.46 -51.18
N LEU A 1040 -44.05 9.28 -51.73
CA LEU A 1040 -45.07 8.32 -52.16
C LEU A 1040 -45.50 7.44 -50.96
N PRO A 1041 -46.65 6.74 -51.06
CA PRO A 1041 -47.00 5.68 -50.11
C PRO A 1041 -46.40 4.32 -50.52
N THR A 1042 -45.78 4.24 -51.70
CA THR A 1042 -45.29 3.01 -52.31
C THR A 1042 -43.85 2.70 -51.94
N SER A 1043 -43.51 1.43 -51.82
CA SER A 1043 -42.11 0.99 -51.64
C SER A 1043 -41.41 0.99 -53.00
N ASP A 1044 -40.43 1.87 -53.21
CA ASP A 1044 -39.94 2.23 -54.55
C ASP A 1044 -38.42 2.01 -54.75
N ILE A 1045 -38.03 1.75 -56.01
CA ILE A 1045 -36.64 1.63 -56.45
C ILE A 1045 -36.35 2.67 -57.52
N THR A 1046 -35.40 3.57 -57.26
CA THR A 1046 -35.07 4.69 -58.14
C THR A 1046 -33.56 4.94 -58.27
N ALA A 1047 -33.12 5.29 -59.48
CA ALA A 1047 -31.78 5.79 -59.75
C ALA A 1047 -31.86 6.94 -60.77
N ILE A 1048 -32.10 8.17 -60.30
CA ILE A 1048 -32.40 9.32 -61.15
C ILE A 1048 -31.51 10.53 -60.85
N SER A 1049 -31.38 11.43 -61.82
CA SER A 1049 -30.95 12.80 -61.57
C SER A 1049 -32.19 13.68 -61.40
N GLN A 1050 -32.26 14.48 -60.34
CA GLN A 1050 -33.41 15.33 -60.02
C GLN A 1050 -33.44 16.61 -60.87
N VAL A 1051 -32.29 17.17 -61.25
CA VAL A 1051 -32.22 18.37 -62.11
C VAL A 1051 -32.08 18.06 -63.60
N ASN A 1052 -31.36 17.02 -64.01
CA ASN A 1052 -31.07 16.77 -65.44
C ASN A 1052 -31.46 15.34 -65.90
N PRO A 1053 -32.58 15.16 -66.63
CA PRO A 1053 -33.01 13.85 -67.12
C PRO A 1053 -31.98 13.07 -67.96
N ASN A 1054 -31.01 13.76 -68.59
CA ASN A 1054 -29.95 13.11 -69.37
C ASN A 1054 -28.84 12.49 -68.50
N LEU A 1055 -28.87 12.73 -67.19
CA LEU A 1055 -27.94 12.19 -66.20
C LEU A 1055 -28.64 11.17 -65.27
N ASN A 1056 -29.78 10.62 -65.67
CA ASN A 1056 -30.41 9.54 -64.92
C ASN A 1056 -29.47 8.32 -64.79
N GLY A 1057 -29.60 7.62 -63.68
CA GLY A 1057 -28.92 6.36 -63.42
C GLY A 1057 -29.61 5.17 -64.10
N GLU A 1058 -29.21 3.96 -63.71
CA GLU A 1058 -29.75 2.72 -64.26
C GLU A 1058 -30.19 1.77 -63.12
N VAL A 1059 -31.39 1.19 -63.24
CA VAL A 1059 -31.85 0.08 -62.39
C VAL A 1059 -31.86 -1.19 -63.24
N VAL A 1060 -31.11 -2.21 -62.82
CA VAL A 1060 -30.95 -3.49 -63.51
C VAL A 1060 -31.37 -4.63 -62.59
N ILE A 1061 -32.41 -5.36 -63.00
CA ILE A 1061 -32.89 -6.55 -62.28
C ILE A 1061 -32.49 -7.80 -63.06
N ARG A 1062 -31.88 -8.76 -62.36
CA ARG A 1062 -31.47 -10.07 -62.88
C ARG A 1062 -32.15 -11.15 -62.05
N SER A 1063 -33.11 -11.86 -62.63
CA SER A 1063 -33.64 -13.07 -62.02
C SER A 1063 -32.97 -14.30 -62.63
N PRO A 1064 -32.16 -15.06 -61.87
CA PRO A 1064 -31.66 -16.36 -62.33
C PRO A 1064 -32.88 -17.22 -62.70
N ASN A 1065 -32.94 -17.65 -63.97
CA ASN A 1065 -34.17 -18.13 -64.60
C ASN A 1065 -34.90 -19.17 -63.73
N PRO A 1066 -36.02 -18.82 -63.05
CA PRO A 1066 -36.71 -19.74 -62.17
C PRO A 1066 -37.40 -20.78 -63.03
N ASP A 1067 -36.81 -21.97 -63.15
CA ASP A 1067 -37.31 -23.07 -63.99
C ASP A 1067 -38.72 -23.50 -63.53
N PRO A 1068 -39.80 -23.07 -64.23
CA PRO A 1068 -41.16 -23.35 -63.76
C PRO A 1068 -41.50 -24.83 -63.93
N SER A 1069 -40.70 -25.58 -64.72
CA SER A 1069 -40.94 -27.00 -64.97
C SER A 1069 -40.67 -27.87 -63.74
N ARG A 1070 -39.91 -27.38 -62.74
CA ARG A 1070 -39.71 -28.08 -61.46
C ARG A 1070 -40.96 -28.10 -60.57
N GLY A 1071 -41.98 -27.29 -60.87
CA GLY A 1071 -43.33 -27.39 -60.31
C GLY A 1071 -44.38 -27.97 -61.26
N ALA A 1072 -44.04 -28.21 -62.53
CA ALA A 1072 -44.99 -28.61 -63.56
C ALA A 1072 -44.99 -30.13 -63.78
N LEU A 1073 -45.95 -30.82 -63.17
CA LEU A 1073 -46.39 -32.13 -63.65
C LEU A 1073 -46.86 -32.00 -65.12
N PRO A 1074 -46.33 -32.78 -66.07
CA PRO A 1074 -46.76 -32.70 -67.46
C PRO A 1074 -48.20 -33.18 -67.61
N LEU A 1075 -49.06 -32.33 -68.15
CA LEU A 1075 -50.40 -32.74 -68.60
C LEU A 1075 -50.26 -33.76 -69.76
N PRO A 1076 -50.92 -34.94 -69.70
CA PRO A 1076 -50.87 -35.91 -70.78
C PRO A 1076 -51.42 -35.35 -72.10
N PRO A 1077 -50.74 -35.57 -73.25
CA PRO A 1077 -51.13 -34.99 -74.53
C PRO A 1077 -52.15 -35.85 -75.29
N GLU A 1078 -53.29 -36.17 -74.67
CA GLU A 1078 -54.49 -36.60 -75.41
C GLU A 1078 -55.74 -35.88 -74.88
N ILE A 1079 -56.39 -35.13 -75.77
CA ILE A 1079 -57.71 -34.56 -75.54
C ILE A 1079 -58.71 -35.72 -75.61
N VAL A 1080 -59.31 -36.08 -74.47
CA VAL A 1080 -60.38 -37.08 -74.43
C VAL A 1080 -61.61 -36.54 -75.18
N ASP A 1081 -61.95 -37.19 -76.29
CA ASP A 1081 -63.14 -36.90 -77.07
C ASP A 1081 -64.42 -37.25 -76.31
N ALA A 1082 -65.02 -36.22 -75.68
CA ALA A 1082 -66.27 -36.35 -74.92
C ALA A 1082 -67.47 -36.79 -75.76
N SER A 1083 -67.38 -36.81 -77.11
CA SER A 1083 -68.45 -37.34 -77.97
C SER A 1083 -68.55 -38.88 -77.96
N ARG A 1084 -67.57 -39.58 -77.37
CA ARG A 1084 -67.56 -41.06 -77.21
C ARG A 1084 -67.97 -41.57 -75.83
N LEU A 1085 -68.23 -40.69 -74.87
CA LEU A 1085 -68.66 -41.07 -73.51
C LEU A 1085 -70.18 -41.09 -73.32
N ILE A 1086 -70.97 -40.86 -74.38
CA ILE A 1086 -72.43 -41.00 -74.35
C ILE A 1086 -72.82 -42.42 -74.77
N ALA A 1087 -73.13 -43.27 -73.78
CA ALA A 1087 -73.97 -44.44 -74.02
C ALA A 1087 -75.40 -43.96 -74.30
N ARG A 1088 -75.88 -44.15 -75.53
CA ARG A 1088 -77.30 -44.03 -75.87
C ARG A 1088 -78.00 -45.34 -75.54
N ASP A 1089 -78.78 -45.34 -74.46
CA ASP A 1089 -80.03 -46.08 -74.22
C ASP A 1089 -80.35 -45.95 -72.71
N CYS A 1090 -81.56 -45.62 -72.22
CA CYS A 1090 -82.86 -45.50 -72.88
C CYS A 1090 -83.50 -44.11 -72.66
N SER A 1091 -84.41 -43.73 -73.56
CA SER A 1091 -85.20 -42.51 -73.49
C SER A 1091 -86.47 -42.63 -72.62
N ALA A 1092 -86.51 -41.84 -71.55
CA ALA A 1092 -87.74 -41.28 -70.95
C ALA A 1092 -87.34 -39.98 -70.22
N GLY A 1093 -88.00 -38.84 -70.36
CA GLY A 1093 -89.28 -38.61 -71.02
C GLY A 1093 -89.90 -37.32 -70.49
N GLY A 1094 -89.21 -36.19 -70.67
CA GLY A 1094 -89.77 -34.85 -70.48
C GLY A 1094 -89.60 -34.20 -69.09
N ALA A 1095 -89.74 -32.87 -69.13
CA ALA A 1095 -89.99 -31.94 -68.04
C ALA A 1095 -88.84 -31.60 -67.03
N ILE A 1096 -88.66 -30.29 -66.87
CA ILE A 1096 -88.11 -29.60 -65.67
C ILE A 1096 -86.63 -29.84 -65.39
N ALA A 1097 -85.79 -29.05 -66.06
CA ALA A 1097 -84.55 -28.60 -65.45
C ALA A 1097 -84.88 -27.63 -64.30
N GLN A 1098 -84.79 -28.08 -63.04
CA GLN A 1098 -84.47 -27.20 -61.90
C GLN A 1098 -84.17 -27.95 -60.59
N ARG A 1099 -83.11 -27.46 -59.92
CA ARG A 1099 -82.86 -27.42 -58.46
C ARG A 1099 -82.17 -28.59 -57.72
N LEU A 1100 -80.96 -28.22 -57.28
CA LEU A 1100 -80.38 -28.40 -55.92
C LEU A 1100 -79.72 -29.73 -55.57
N GLY A 1101 -78.41 -29.65 -55.32
CA GLY A 1101 -77.58 -30.68 -54.69
C GLY A 1101 -76.10 -30.29 -54.73
N SER A 1102 -75.60 -29.66 -53.67
CA SER A 1102 -74.16 -29.39 -53.49
C SER A 1102 -73.52 -30.50 -52.66
N LEU A 1103 -72.35 -31.00 -53.08
CA LEU A 1103 -71.54 -31.93 -52.30
C LEU A 1103 -70.22 -31.27 -51.92
N ILE A 1104 -69.91 -31.25 -50.62
CA ILE A 1104 -68.63 -30.82 -50.06
C ILE A 1104 -67.98 -32.05 -49.43
N VAL A 1105 -66.69 -32.30 -49.73
CA VAL A 1105 -65.91 -33.39 -49.14
C VAL A 1105 -64.79 -32.80 -48.30
N THR A 1106 -64.82 -33.06 -46.99
CA THR A 1106 -63.83 -32.60 -46.01
C THR A 1106 -63.01 -33.79 -45.50
N GLY A 1107 -61.79 -33.98 -46.01
CA GLY A 1107 -60.85 -34.99 -45.50
C GLY A 1107 -59.69 -35.28 -46.44
N GLN A 1108 -58.49 -35.52 -45.89
CA GLN A 1108 -57.26 -35.78 -46.66
C GLN A 1108 -57.12 -37.26 -47.08
N GLY A 1109 -58.15 -37.80 -47.73
CA GLY A 1109 -58.12 -39.12 -48.35
C GLY A 1109 -58.71 -39.06 -49.76
N GLY A 1110 -57.89 -39.29 -50.78
CA GLY A 1110 -58.31 -39.17 -52.18
C GLY A 1110 -59.41 -40.17 -52.57
N LEU A 1111 -60.28 -39.75 -53.49
CA LEU A 1111 -61.26 -40.62 -54.13
C LEU A 1111 -60.55 -41.64 -55.04
N PRO A 1112 -61.02 -42.90 -55.12
CA PRO A 1112 -60.50 -43.86 -56.09
C PRO A 1112 -60.81 -43.39 -57.53
N PRO A 1113 -59.91 -43.65 -58.51
CA PRO A 1113 -60.03 -43.13 -59.87
C PRO A 1113 -61.16 -43.78 -60.71
N SER A 1114 -61.90 -44.75 -60.17
CA SER A 1114 -63.08 -45.35 -60.81
C SER A 1114 -64.18 -45.68 -59.78
N PRO A 1115 -65.47 -45.43 -60.09
CA PRO A 1115 -66.60 -45.82 -59.23
C PRO A 1115 -66.79 -47.34 -59.06
N SER A 1116 -66.10 -48.18 -59.84
CA SER A 1116 -66.25 -49.64 -59.81
C SER A 1116 -65.20 -50.37 -58.97
N ASP A 1117 -64.16 -49.68 -58.48
CA ASP A 1117 -63.06 -50.32 -57.76
C ASP A 1117 -63.39 -50.59 -56.30
N GLN A 1118 -63.11 -51.81 -55.84
CA GLN A 1118 -63.33 -52.18 -54.43
C GLN A 1118 -62.34 -51.45 -53.52
N LEU A 1119 -62.90 -50.76 -52.51
CA LEU A 1119 -62.16 -50.22 -51.37
C LEU A 1119 -61.48 -51.34 -50.56
N ARG A 1120 -60.26 -51.73 -50.97
CA ARG A 1120 -59.39 -52.62 -50.21
C ARG A 1120 -58.61 -51.84 -49.15
N GLY A 1121 -59.26 -51.59 -48.00
CA GLY A 1121 -58.54 -51.23 -46.80
C GLY A 1121 -57.83 -52.46 -46.21
N ASN A 1122 -56.50 -52.43 -46.13
CA ASN A 1122 -55.76 -52.94 -44.97
C ASN A 1122 -54.25 -52.61 -45.02
N SER A 1123 -53.67 -52.47 -43.84
CA SER A 1123 -52.31 -51.98 -43.57
C SER A 1123 -51.19 -53.00 -43.85
N LEU A 1124 -50.02 -52.45 -44.21
CA LEU A 1124 -48.66 -52.97 -43.96
C LEU A 1124 -47.87 -51.72 -43.51
N LEU A 1125 -47.50 -51.47 -42.24
CA LEU A 1125 -46.99 -52.32 -41.15
C LEU A 1125 -45.53 -52.80 -41.36
N ILE A 1126 -44.61 -51.84 -41.14
CA ILE A 1126 -43.25 -51.95 -40.57
C ILE A 1126 -42.17 -52.73 -41.34
N GLY A 1127 -41.06 -52.04 -41.57
CA GLY A 1127 -39.71 -52.61 -41.56
C GLY A 1127 -38.79 -51.76 -40.66
N TRP A 1128 -38.75 -52.07 -39.36
CA TRP A 1128 -37.69 -51.63 -38.44
C TRP A 1128 -36.87 -52.88 -38.07
N GLU A 1129 -35.57 -52.84 -38.30
CA GLU A 1129 -34.64 -53.82 -37.73
C GLU A 1129 -34.23 -53.39 -36.31
N ASN A 1130 -33.86 -54.33 -35.44
CA ASN A 1130 -34.12 -54.21 -34.01
C ASN A 1130 -33.03 -54.89 -33.15
N LEU A 1131 -33.04 -54.56 -31.84
CA LEU A 1131 -32.38 -55.22 -30.68
C LEU A 1131 -30.96 -54.76 -30.27
N PRO A 1132 -30.58 -54.92 -28.98
CA PRO A 1132 -31.36 -54.84 -27.72
C PRO A 1132 -30.64 -53.98 -26.62
N GLY A 1133 -31.24 -53.54 -25.50
CA GLY A 1133 -32.24 -54.16 -24.62
C GLY A 1133 -32.81 -53.18 -23.57
N VAL A 1134 -34.08 -53.28 -23.15
CA VAL A 1134 -34.59 -54.09 -22.01
C VAL A 1134 -34.23 -53.44 -20.65
N SER A 1135 -35.14 -53.06 -19.72
CA SER A 1135 -36.60 -53.21 -19.54
C SER A 1135 -37.10 -52.13 -18.52
N SER A 1136 -38.36 -51.91 -18.11
CA SER A 1136 -39.64 -52.66 -18.21
C SER A 1136 -40.89 -51.82 -17.81
N LYS A 1137 -42.07 -52.18 -18.37
CA LYS A 1137 -43.48 -52.02 -17.86
C LYS A 1137 -44.06 -50.58 -17.74
N ALA A 1138 -45.17 -50.19 -18.37
CA ALA A 1138 -46.56 -50.72 -18.43
C ALA A 1138 -47.35 -50.52 -17.09
N GLN A 1139 -48.60 -50.04 -17.00
CA GLN A 1139 -49.76 -49.95 -17.94
C GLN A 1139 -50.70 -48.74 -17.59
N PRO A 1140 -51.78 -48.42 -18.35
CA PRO A 1140 -52.56 -47.18 -18.22
C PRO A 1140 -53.95 -47.32 -17.54
N SER A 1141 -54.54 -46.18 -17.14
CA SER A 1141 -56.01 -46.01 -17.00
C SER A 1141 -56.41 -44.52 -17.14
N SER A 1142 -57.69 -44.24 -17.39
CA SER A 1142 -58.21 -42.97 -17.90
C SER A 1142 -59.01 -42.12 -16.89
N ASN A 1143 -59.29 -40.87 -17.30
CA ASN A 1143 -60.39 -39.96 -16.93
C ASN A 1143 -60.17 -38.79 -15.92
N VAL A 1144 -60.38 -37.59 -16.49
CA VAL A 1144 -61.09 -36.40 -15.96
C VAL A 1144 -60.34 -35.43 -15.01
N ALA A 1145 -59.95 -34.31 -15.62
CA ALA A 1145 -59.98 -32.91 -15.16
C ALA A 1145 -59.60 -32.54 -13.70
N GLN A 1146 -58.50 -31.79 -13.56
CA GLN A 1146 -58.44 -30.55 -12.77
C GLN A 1146 -57.21 -29.70 -13.16
N THR A 1147 -57.34 -28.37 -13.05
CA THR A 1147 -56.32 -27.36 -13.39
C THR A 1147 -55.22 -27.29 -12.32
N PRO A 1148 -53.92 -27.30 -12.67
CA PRO A 1148 -52.85 -27.05 -11.71
C PRO A 1148 -52.55 -25.55 -11.54
N GLN A 1149 -52.38 -25.11 -10.29
CA GLN A 1149 -51.83 -23.79 -9.94
C GLN A 1149 -50.34 -23.69 -10.29
N LEU A 1150 -49.89 -22.48 -10.65
CA LEU A 1150 -48.47 -22.11 -10.63
C LEU A 1150 -47.97 -21.97 -9.17
N PRO A 1151 -46.70 -22.30 -8.88
CA PRO A 1151 -46.13 -22.17 -7.53
C PRO A 1151 -45.92 -20.70 -7.15
N VAL A 1152 -46.16 -20.38 -5.88
CA VAL A 1152 -45.93 -19.04 -5.31
C VAL A 1152 -44.44 -18.81 -5.11
N GLN A 1153 -43.90 -17.75 -5.72
CA GLN A 1153 -42.54 -17.27 -5.47
C GLN A 1153 -42.49 -16.58 -4.10
N LEU A 1154 -41.58 -17.03 -3.23
CA LEU A 1154 -41.30 -16.37 -1.95
C LEU A 1154 -40.37 -15.18 -2.19
N VAL A 1155 -40.72 -14.02 -1.63
CA VAL A 1155 -39.97 -12.76 -1.74
C VAL A 1155 -39.61 -12.32 -0.31
N GLU A 1156 -38.35 -11.92 -0.11
CA GLU A 1156 -37.87 -11.43 1.18
C GLU A 1156 -38.41 -10.03 1.51
N VAL A 1157 -38.50 -9.72 2.80
CA VAL A 1157 -39.05 -8.45 3.27
C VAL A 1157 -37.96 -7.38 3.22
N GLN A 1158 -38.24 -6.26 2.57
CA GLN A 1158 -37.29 -5.16 2.39
C GLN A 1158 -37.60 -3.95 3.28
N ALA A 1159 -38.82 -3.81 3.82
CA ALA A 1159 -39.17 -2.74 4.76
C ALA A 1159 -40.25 -3.15 5.79
N LEU A 1160 -40.25 -2.43 6.92
CA LEU A 1160 -41.30 -2.45 7.94
C LEU A 1160 -42.13 -1.16 7.79
N SER A 1161 -43.42 -1.30 7.48
CA SER A 1161 -44.35 -0.17 7.37
C SER A 1161 -45.41 -0.24 8.47
N GLN A 1162 -45.68 0.88 9.15
CA GLN A 1162 -46.70 0.95 10.19
C GLN A 1162 -48.00 1.51 9.62
N ARG A 1163 -49.10 0.77 9.78
CA ARG A 1163 -50.44 1.20 9.37
C ARG A 1163 -51.02 2.20 10.37
N SER A 1164 -52.04 2.94 9.92
CA SER A 1164 -52.72 3.98 10.70
C SER A 1164 -53.51 3.47 11.92
N ASP A 1165 -53.65 2.15 12.09
CA ASP A 1165 -54.19 1.49 13.28
C ASP A 1165 -53.10 1.06 14.29
N GLY A 1166 -51.83 1.34 13.99
CA GLY A 1166 -50.68 1.02 14.82
C GLY A 1166 -50.06 -0.36 14.56
N GLN A 1167 -50.66 -1.23 13.73
CA GLN A 1167 -50.03 -2.50 13.37
C GLN A 1167 -48.86 -2.30 12.42
N VAL A 1168 -47.76 -3.00 12.71
CA VAL A 1168 -46.55 -3.02 11.87
C VAL A 1168 -46.64 -4.21 10.92
N VAL A 1169 -46.46 -3.96 9.63
CA VAL A 1169 -46.51 -4.98 8.57
C VAL A 1169 -45.23 -4.98 7.74
N LEU A 1170 -44.89 -6.17 7.26
CA LEU A 1170 -43.71 -6.46 6.44
C LEU A 1170 -44.07 -6.25 4.96
N VAL A 1171 -43.31 -5.42 4.23
CA VAL A 1171 -43.55 -5.10 2.81
C VAL A 1171 -42.29 -5.23 1.95
N ALA A 1172 -42.48 -5.56 0.67
CA ALA A 1172 -41.38 -5.85 -0.26
C ALA A 1172 -40.96 -4.66 -1.15
N HIS A 1173 -41.74 -3.58 -1.22
CA HIS A 1173 -41.34 -2.31 -1.85
C HIS A 1173 -42.27 -1.18 -1.37
N ASP A 1174 -41.75 0.04 -1.23
CA ASP A 1174 -42.55 1.22 -0.87
C ASP A 1174 -43.02 1.96 -2.13
N SER A 1175 -44.30 2.33 -2.17
CA SER A 1175 -44.91 3.03 -3.31
C SER A 1175 -46.11 3.87 -2.86
N THR A 1176 -45.82 5.05 -2.33
CA THR A 1176 -46.83 6.11 -2.16
C THR A 1176 -46.34 7.43 -2.73
N GLY A 1177 -47.14 8.06 -3.60
CA GLY A 1177 -46.73 9.27 -4.30
C GLY A 1177 -47.70 9.76 -5.38
N SER A 1178 -49.01 9.77 -5.10
CA SER A 1178 -50.03 10.30 -6.02
C SER A 1178 -50.39 11.76 -5.72
N ASN A 1179 -50.49 12.57 -6.78
CA ASN A 1179 -51.06 13.93 -6.85
C ASN A 1179 -52.05 14.36 -5.74
N GLN A 1180 -51.90 15.60 -5.26
CA GLN A 1180 -52.99 16.60 -5.14
C GLN A 1180 -52.43 18.04 -5.10
N GLU A 1181 -53.17 18.98 -5.67
CA GLU A 1181 -52.83 20.41 -5.75
C GLU A 1181 -53.29 21.23 -4.53
N PHE A 1182 -52.69 22.43 -4.35
CA PHE A 1182 -53.33 23.75 -4.14
C PHE A 1182 -52.95 24.66 -2.94
N TRP A 1183 -52.80 25.96 -3.28
CA TRP A 1183 -52.87 27.22 -2.48
C TRP A 1183 -51.66 27.74 -1.64
N ASN A 1184 -50.79 28.52 -2.33
CA ASN A 1184 -50.48 29.94 -2.07
C ASN A 1184 -50.21 30.47 -0.63
N ARG A 1185 -48.94 30.87 -0.35
CA ARG A 1185 -48.47 32.29 -0.29
C ARG A 1185 -46.98 32.42 0.14
N PRO A 1186 -46.20 33.38 -0.40
CA PRO A 1186 -44.82 33.69 0.03
C PRO A 1186 -44.79 34.74 1.18
N PRO A 1187 -43.68 34.88 1.95
CA PRO A 1187 -42.79 36.03 1.69
C PRO A 1187 -41.27 35.90 2.03
N THR A 1188 -40.43 36.45 1.14
CA THR A 1188 -39.24 37.32 1.39
C THR A 1188 -37.97 36.86 2.15
N CYS A 1189 -36.82 37.15 1.50
CA CYS A 1189 -35.52 37.64 2.05
C CYS A 1189 -34.68 36.66 2.93
N ARG A 1190 -33.33 36.65 2.90
CA ARG A 1190 -32.27 37.29 2.07
C ARG A 1190 -30.95 36.52 2.37
N PRO A 1191 -29.94 36.43 1.48
CA PRO A 1191 -28.64 35.86 1.82
C PRO A 1191 -27.68 36.90 2.42
N THR A 1192 -26.77 36.46 3.30
CA THR A 1192 -25.50 37.14 3.65
C THR A 1192 -24.42 36.09 3.97
N PRO A 1193 -23.18 36.25 3.47
CA PRO A 1193 -22.05 35.33 3.67
C PRO A 1193 -21.38 35.55 5.05
N PRO A 1194 -20.58 34.60 5.54
CA PRO A 1194 -19.19 34.39 5.07
C PRO A 1194 -18.93 33.01 4.45
#